data_AF-A0ABD3P4G5-F1
#
_entry.id   AF-A0ABD3P4G5-F1
#
_cell.length_a   1.000
_cell.length_b   1.000
_cell.length_c   1.000
_cell.angle_alpha   90.00
_cell.angle_beta   90.00
_cell.angle_gamma   90.00
#
_symmetry.space_group_name_H-M   'P 1'
#
loop_
_entity.id
_entity.type
_entity.pdbx_description
1 polymer ?
#
loop_
_entity_poly.entity_id
_entity_poly.type
_entity_poly.pdbx_seq_one_letter_code
_entity_poly.pdbx_strand_id
1 'polypeptide(L)'
;MPLKIDWSIVFIQVMTRTRLHVISILSDHAIAGPCKLVIISLLLLSFQYSSYHDDTYYNTRFVSAAVTPESGDSSIVPEQRTLQTTKQQEQQQSPPNNQSTNVCSNNPSLSIHSSSPPKVIDQVLDYLDEQKSSIQAKIFQSFTDKHRNVTKNSVHYLYEDFRSNLEWMARDGIPNPNSENPFKFFLGPENCNNDGWQIGLINVAAFLSQAMTLGIQNDTCDELNWEMVLPEDGNVFEGVYPLSNACGMRGWEYQAGKFFSCSGKDEVSGVRFDCEAKRSMRVKAVDKARFGGTPPELECYPRTEERTYTGYFDPAIGVRDDKVVESVSGRTDVEGCCWWGRGALHTKGTCNLGKLNFYLGKRAADEGRDSRYPDIDFCDNPEAICSDIRTMEMRWVVALFEWVERIQSFDFNGWNYMEQLQKVVDGDLLNDLKFEKSNFIDEVGAVLEQGCPTPPCDAVEKRQRLNWANKRKANFRSAVEALGLPIKSSAFREIESMLMKGKEVFEEIVLSSVNPDDKQPYQSYRYQFADFIEALRLMSDIGYDDKFFYIGQPLNVKTHEDGAEPNGDFDVVSGIINICLFLSQAVAQSIREDACDEHNIQLVNGKYPVSNSCGQFGLSYQDINCTGASADMTCPLDTNQSFSGVTRALTLRAPQPFKCAPKSQFPVTGYWDERRVEEDHKTAFSNQLGRTDVEGCCWWGRGVFRNVTRGRCFFGQLNYHIGKRAAIEGRPSLYPSVDFCKFACDKEVSVQFSPKFIIHGCYFFFEKGEFPEAVCASEFSHELRWVAGMFHWIHVVQSYDQRGWSYMEKIRNISAIVAINGTIDSSLAMQVDCILKTGKVKCDVAMDTTDIFGEVLSAVANFNLPTASPTVTQPTLPPVDFPTTVSSVTKLRCATSLFSSYANSFIYDTSCFDSIVDFCVFKSPVVPPTPFPSISTPPTSSPVIFVSPSKPNIDIIMKYLEEKRSSIEAKILTPLTTDELGIYTFEGFTETLSLMATGITGSKSFYVGHGSNNAESQKRGLVNIAAFLAHVRTLSIEANTCDELNRDFINQTQYPLSNACGQYGASYQDMRCDTDESFMECKPDPEMQVTGVAKDNPSGQPPPFFCGPKEFFPFTGYYDSAQSSVINDVPKANRLGRDDVESCCWWGRGAAQAAGVCMYGKLNYYLKSLFPSVDLCKYPGSVCSGPYSFTLMWITGMFVWVESAQSDAFYSAALDRYVLGEINDQELADTISDRLASGRDKEKRLKNFQLALTALEIE
;
A
#
# COMPACT_ATOMS: atom_id res chain seq x y z
N MET A 1 6.20 -29.11 51.08
CA MET A 1 6.27 -30.56 51.36
C MET A 1 5.89 -31.32 50.08
N PRO A 2 6.29 -32.60 49.90
CA PRO A 2 7.14 -32.99 48.77
C PRO A 2 6.48 -34.10 47.91
N LEU A 3 7.09 -34.87 47.00
CA LEU A 3 8.46 -35.43 46.76
C LEU A 3 8.66 -35.64 45.24
N LYS A 4 9.78 -36.09 44.65
CA LYS A 4 11.28 -36.11 44.77
C LYS A 4 11.75 -36.92 43.51
N ILE A 5 13.01 -37.11 43.07
CA ILE A 5 14.38 -36.97 43.60
C ILE A 5 15.31 -36.69 42.37
N ASP A 6 16.31 -35.79 42.33
CA ASP A 6 17.66 -35.79 43.01
C ASP A 6 18.61 -36.90 42.46
N TRP A 7 19.91 -36.79 42.16
CA TRP A 7 21.00 -35.77 42.20
C TRP A 7 21.78 -35.84 40.85
N SER A 8 22.52 -34.87 40.29
CA SER A 8 23.42 -33.78 40.80
C SER A 8 24.87 -34.20 41.12
N ILE A 9 25.81 -33.22 40.99
CA ILE A 9 27.27 -33.21 41.37
C ILE A 9 28.29 -33.53 40.23
N VAL A 10 29.47 -32.89 40.06
CA VAL A 10 30.02 -31.49 39.95
C VAL A 10 31.57 -31.66 39.71
N PHE A 11 32.33 -30.59 39.44
CA PHE A 11 33.82 -30.45 39.37
C PHE A 11 34.55 -30.89 38.06
N ILE A 12 35.64 -30.24 37.60
CA ILE A 12 36.05 -28.80 37.64
C ILE A 12 37.22 -28.48 36.66
N GLN A 13 37.29 -27.23 36.17
CA GLN A 13 38.47 -26.43 35.73
C GLN A 13 39.47 -26.84 34.60
N VAL A 14 39.91 -25.75 33.92
CA VAL A 14 41.31 -25.41 33.50
C VAL A 14 41.90 -25.92 32.16
N MET A 15 41.87 -24.97 31.20
CA MET A 15 42.95 -24.50 30.30
C MET A 15 43.62 -25.38 29.21
N THR A 16 43.60 -24.79 28.01
CA THR A 16 44.71 -24.65 27.01
C THR A 16 45.16 -25.79 26.08
N ARG A 17 45.18 -25.41 24.79
CA ARG A 17 46.22 -25.64 23.75
C ARG A 17 46.44 -27.03 23.09
N THR A 18 45.98 -27.10 21.83
CA THR A 18 46.85 -27.20 20.62
C THR A 18 47.50 -28.55 20.19
N ARG A 19 46.98 -29.09 19.07
CA ARG A 19 47.64 -29.84 17.94
C ARG A 19 48.01 -31.35 17.99
N LEU A 20 47.39 -32.08 17.04
CA LEU A 20 47.94 -32.95 15.96
C LEU A 20 48.98 -34.08 16.22
N HIS A 21 48.56 -35.33 15.94
CA HIS A 21 49.02 -36.24 14.85
C HIS A 21 47.98 -37.41 14.75
N VAL A 22 47.58 -38.07 13.63
CA VAL A 22 48.11 -38.36 12.26
C VAL A 22 48.96 -39.65 12.18
N ILE A 23 48.82 -40.42 11.07
CA ILE A 23 49.46 -41.73 10.67
C ILE A 23 48.72 -43.00 11.18
N SER A 24 48.47 -44.09 10.41
CA SER A 24 48.47 -44.37 8.94
C SER A 24 47.92 -45.80 8.62
N ILE A 25 47.92 -46.14 7.30
CA ILE A 25 48.03 -47.44 6.56
C ILE A 25 46.77 -47.87 5.79
N LEU A 26 46.68 -47.82 4.43
CA LEU A 26 47.40 -48.54 3.32
C LEU A 26 46.96 -50.02 3.18
N SER A 27 46.83 -50.67 2.01
CA SER A 27 46.79 -50.33 0.55
C SER A 27 46.19 -51.56 -0.22
N ASP A 28 45.90 -51.66 -1.53
CA ASP A 28 46.57 -51.43 -2.84
C ASP A 28 45.50 -51.09 -3.93
N HIS A 29 45.68 -50.79 -5.24
CA HIS A 29 46.72 -50.96 -6.31
C HIS A 29 46.67 -52.29 -7.13
N ALA A 30 46.95 -52.38 -8.45
CA ALA A 30 47.15 -51.39 -9.54
C ALA A 30 47.24 -52.05 -10.97
N ILE A 31 47.96 -51.40 -11.91
CA ILE A 31 48.41 -51.82 -13.30
C ILE A 31 47.35 -51.55 -14.40
N ALA A 32 47.61 -50.91 -15.56
CA ALA A 32 48.76 -50.21 -16.20
C ALA A 32 48.24 -48.96 -16.99
N GLY A 33 48.94 -48.21 -17.87
CA GLY A 33 50.33 -48.13 -18.38
C GLY A 33 50.39 -47.27 -19.67
N PRO A 34 51.55 -47.05 -20.35
CA PRO A 34 52.91 -46.82 -19.84
C PRO A 34 53.69 -45.64 -20.53
N CYS A 35 54.89 -45.29 -19.99
CA CYS A 35 55.97 -44.42 -20.55
C CYS A 35 55.79 -42.87 -20.51
N LYS A 36 56.81 -42.02 -20.21
CA LYS A 36 58.22 -42.24 -19.77
C LYS A 36 58.89 -40.93 -19.23
N LEU A 37 59.82 -41.03 -18.25
CA LEU A 37 60.91 -40.05 -17.88
C LEU A 37 60.46 -38.64 -17.33
N VAL A 38 61.19 -37.78 -16.57
CA VAL A 38 62.40 -37.76 -15.66
C VAL A 38 62.58 -36.26 -15.19
N ILE A 39 63.21 -35.76 -14.10
CA ILE A 39 63.90 -36.25 -12.87
C ILE A 39 64.21 -35.06 -11.88
N ILE A 40 64.32 -35.27 -10.55
CA ILE A 40 65.07 -34.45 -9.50
C ILE A 40 64.61 -32.98 -9.21
N SER A 41 64.82 -32.30 -8.05
CA SER A 41 64.86 -32.59 -6.58
C SER A 41 65.07 -31.25 -5.77
N LEU A 42 65.06 -31.31 -4.42
CA LEU A 42 65.64 -30.38 -3.40
C LEU A 42 64.73 -29.25 -2.83
N LEU A 43 64.50 -29.18 -1.49
CA LEU A 43 65.20 -28.43 -0.38
C LEU A 43 64.94 -26.89 -0.38
N LEU A 44 64.97 -26.11 0.72
CA LEU A 44 64.85 -26.29 2.19
C LEU A 44 64.63 -24.91 2.87
N LEU A 45 64.20 -24.93 4.15
CA LEU A 45 64.47 -23.93 5.23
C LEU A 45 64.03 -22.45 5.11
N SER A 46 63.50 -22.00 6.26
CA SER A 46 63.35 -20.62 6.74
C SER A 46 64.65 -19.82 6.84
N PHE A 47 64.57 -18.47 6.88
CA PHE A 47 65.13 -17.67 8.00
C PHE A 47 64.45 -16.28 8.12
N GLN A 48 65.06 -15.32 8.84
CA GLN A 48 64.38 -14.26 9.60
C GLN A 48 65.17 -12.91 9.57
N TYR A 49 64.58 -11.83 10.08
CA TYR A 49 65.16 -10.51 10.47
C TYR A 49 65.44 -9.41 9.41
N SER A 50 64.60 -8.36 9.46
CA SER A 50 64.91 -6.90 9.58
C SER A 50 66.27 -6.32 9.15
N SER A 51 66.27 -5.25 8.33
CA SER A 51 66.74 -3.88 8.74
C SER A 51 66.73 -2.79 7.62
N TYR A 52 66.51 -1.53 8.04
CA TYR A 52 67.10 -0.23 7.57
C TYR A 52 67.03 0.29 6.09
N HIS A 53 66.40 1.48 5.96
CA HIS A 53 66.85 2.76 5.32
C HIS A 53 67.36 2.92 3.85
N ASP A 54 66.92 4.05 3.23
CA ASP A 54 67.57 4.92 2.21
C ASP A 54 67.89 4.34 0.80
N ASP A 55 67.96 5.04 -0.36
CA ASP A 55 67.63 6.42 -0.85
C ASP A 55 67.37 6.31 -2.41
N THR A 56 67.49 7.25 -3.40
CA THR A 56 67.95 8.67 -3.57
C THR A 56 67.34 9.31 -4.86
N TYR A 57 66.99 10.61 -4.81
CA TYR A 57 67.01 11.60 -5.94
C TYR A 57 66.11 11.40 -7.22
N TYR A 58 65.99 12.32 -8.22
CA TYR A 58 66.71 13.58 -8.61
C TYR A 58 65.78 14.67 -9.26
N ASN A 59 65.70 15.89 -8.67
CA ASN A 59 65.55 17.26 -9.29
C ASN A 59 64.45 17.61 -10.36
N THR A 60 64.14 18.89 -10.70
CA THR A 60 64.97 20.14 -10.73
C THR A 60 64.16 21.44 -10.47
N ARG A 61 64.85 22.58 -10.26
CA ARG A 61 64.32 23.92 -9.86
C ARG A 61 64.25 24.97 -10.99
N PHE A 62 63.46 26.03 -10.79
CA PHE A 62 63.85 27.48 -10.84
C PHE A 62 62.88 28.25 -9.89
N VAL A 63 63.26 29.00 -8.81
CA VAL A 63 64.06 30.26 -8.68
C VAL A 63 63.21 31.52 -9.04
N SER A 64 63.03 32.57 -8.21
CA SER A 64 63.62 32.93 -6.88
C SER A 64 62.86 34.02 -6.08
N ALA A 65 63.12 34.06 -4.76
CA ALA A 65 63.10 35.24 -3.83
C ALA A 65 61.74 35.95 -3.52
N ALA A 66 61.56 36.69 -2.40
CA ALA A 66 62.49 37.13 -1.35
C ALA A 66 61.84 37.34 0.06
N VAL A 67 62.57 36.97 1.13
CA VAL A 67 62.82 37.71 2.41
C VAL A 67 61.66 38.15 3.34
N THR A 68 61.81 37.83 4.64
CA THR A 68 61.03 38.24 5.85
C THR A 68 61.84 39.29 6.67
N PRO A 69 61.56 39.69 7.96
CA PRO A 69 60.50 39.34 8.94
C PRO A 69 59.94 40.60 9.71
N GLU A 70 59.55 40.41 10.99
CA GLU A 70 59.31 41.42 12.07
C GLU A 70 58.03 42.29 11.94
N SER A 71 57.07 42.42 12.87
CA SER A 71 56.88 42.28 14.35
C SER A 71 56.60 43.65 14.99
N GLY A 72 55.45 43.83 15.66
CA GLY A 72 55.07 45.08 16.33
C GLY A 72 53.80 44.93 17.16
N ASP A 73 53.78 45.55 18.34
CA ASP A 73 52.82 45.32 19.44
C ASP A 73 51.82 46.48 19.61
N SER A 74 50.78 46.23 20.42
CA SER A 74 49.96 47.19 21.17
C SER A 74 48.78 47.95 20.51
N SER A 75 47.68 47.92 21.27
CA SER A 75 46.40 48.65 21.24
C SER A 75 46.36 50.14 20.85
N ILE A 76 45.19 50.61 20.36
CA ILE A 76 44.44 51.80 20.90
C ILE A 76 43.04 51.96 20.22
N VAL A 77 42.12 52.65 20.91
CA VAL A 77 40.70 52.98 20.61
C VAL A 77 40.51 54.49 20.93
N PRO A 78 39.59 55.31 20.35
CA PRO A 78 38.36 54.99 19.57
C PRO A 78 38.13 55.75 18.22
N GLU A 79 37.08 55.29 17.53
CA GLU A 79 36.04 56.04 16.80
C GLU A 79 35.95 57.58 16.95
N GLN A 80 35.74 58.29 15.82
CA GLN A 80 34.66 59.30 15.64
C GLN A 80 34.65 59.95 14.24
N ARG A 81 33.53 59.85 13.50
CA ARG A 81 32.87 61.00 12.82
C ARG A 81 31.53 60.66 12.16
N THR A 82 30.46 61.27 12.68
CA THR A 82 29.15 61.40 12.03
C THR A 82 29.19 62.32 10.81
N LEU A 83 28.35 62.06 9.81
CA LEU A 83 27.68 63.13 9.06
C LEU A 83 26.36 62.66 8.42
N GLN A 84 25.27 63.35 8.75
CA GLN A 84 23.97 63.20 8.09
C GLN A 84 23.84 64.25 6.98
N THR A 85 23.24 63.88 5.85
CA THR A 85 22.58 64.84 4.95
C THR A 85 21.43 64.18 4.21
N THR A 86 20.43 64.97 3.82
CA THR A 86 19.14 64.48 3.32
C THR A 86 18.69 65.28 2.09
N LYS A 87 17.82 64.65 1.28
CA LYS A 87 16.87 65.22 0.29
C LYS A 87 17.25 65.27 -1.20
N GLN A 88 16.44 64.52 -1.96
CA GLN A 88 15.65 64.93 -3.13
C GLN A 88 16.37 65.45 -4.40
N GLN A 89 16.19 64.71 -5.50
CA GLN A 89 15.42 65.20 -6.65
C GLN A 89 14.76 64.03 -7.41
N GLU A 90 13.85 64.32 -8.34
CA GLU A 90 12.85 63.38 -8.88
C GLU A 90 13.03 63.03 -10.37
N GLN A 91 12.29 62.01 -10.80
CA GLN A 91 11.80 61.77 -12.18
C GLN A 91 12.83 61.51 -13.30
N GLN A 92 12.95 60.22 -13.66
CA GLN A 92 12.50 59.79 -14.99
C GLN A 92 11.93 58.36 -14.92
N GLN A 93 10.84 58.11 -15.65
CA GLN A 93 10.14 56.82 -15.63
C GLN A 93 10.65 55.87 -16.70
N SER A 94 10.95 54.64 -16.31
CA SER A 94 10.78 53.43 -17.12
C SER A 94 10.24 52.32 -16.20
N PRO A 95 9.41 51.39 -16.71
CA PRO A 95 8.79 50.37 -15.86
C PRO A 95 9.85 49.39 -15.34
N PRO A 96 9.74 48.91 -14.08
CA PRO A 96 10.61 47.84 -13.60
C PRO A 96 10.36 46.58 -14.43
N ASN A 97 11.43 46.11 -15.08
CA ASN A 97 11.36 44.97 -15.98
C ASN A 97 11.11 43.70 -15.14
N ASN A 98 9.96 43.05 -15.33
CA ASN A 98 9.54 41.91 -14.51
C ASN A 98 10.30 40.64 -14.92
N GLN A 99 11.60 40.59 -14.61
CA GLN A 99 12.45 39.43 -14.84
C GLN A 99 12.14 38.34 -13.81
N SER A 100 11.07 37.59 -14.06
CA SER A 100 11.00 36.21 -13.61
C SER A 100 12.23 35.47 -14.17
N THR A 101 13.21 35.18 -13.32
CA THR A 101 14.36 34.35 -13.69
C THR A 101 13.83 32.95 -13.99
N ASN A 102 13.69 32.63 -15.27
CA ASN A 102 13.21 31.33 -15.73
C ASN A 102 14.37 30.33 -15.60
N VAL A 103 14.50 29.68 -14.44
CA VAL A 103 15.69 28.91 -14.02
C VAL A 103 15.75 27.53 -14.69
N CYS A 104 15.79 27.52 -16.03
CA CYS A 104 16.06 26.34 -16.85
C CYS A 104 17.15 26.64 -17.89
N SER A 105 18.30 27.14 -17.42
CA SER A 105 19.50 27.37 -18.25
C SER A 105 20.78 27.37 -17.41
N ASN A 106 21.60 26.33 -17.60
CA ASN A 106 22.98 26.12 -17.13
C ASN A 106 23.21 25.89 -15.61
N ASN A 107 23.78 24.70 -15.31
CA ASN A 107 24.32 24.22 -14.01
C ASN A 107 23.40 24.29 -12.76
N PRO A 108 22.99 23.13 -12.20
CA PRO A 108 22.19 23.07 -10.97
C PRO A 108 23.06 23.19 -9.70
N SER A 109 23.80 24.31 -9.54
CA SER A 109 24.26 24.71 -8.21
C SER A 109 23.07 25.34 -7.47
N LEU A 110 22.42 24.59 -6.57
CA LEU A 110 21.35 25.11 -5.72
C LEU A 110 21.83 26.39 -5.01
N SER A 111 21.04 27.47 -5.09
CA SER A 111 21.23 28.62 -4.22
C SER A 111 20.67 28.27 -2.83
N ILE A 112 21.56 27.99 -1.88
CA ILE A 112 21.22 27.45 -0.55
C ILE A 112 20.64 28.55 0.37
N HIS A 113 19.46 29.07 0.01
CA HIS A 113 18.75 30.13 0.74
C HIS A 113 17.32 29.71 1.12
N SER A 114 17.26 28.58 1.86
CA SER A 114 16.45 28.41 3.08
C SER A 114 14.93 28.66 3.03
N SER A 115 14.27 28.55 1.88
CA SER A 115 12.80 28.45 1.83
C SER A 115 12.31 27.61 0.66
N SER A 116 11.29 26.79 0.90
CA SER A 116 10.61 26.04 -0.16
C SER A 116 9.50 26.89 -0.79
N PRO A 117 9.30 26.83 -2.12
CA PRO A 117 8.18 27.49 -2.79
C PRO A 117 6.83 26.96 -2.24
N PRO A 118 5.79 27.80 -2.12
CA PRO A 118 4.47 27.36 -1.62
C PRO A 118 3.93 26.12 -2.36
N LYS A 119 3.98 26.13 -3.69
CA LYS A 119 3.63 24.99 -4.55
C LYS A 119 4.33 23.68 -4.15
N VAL A 120 5.62 23.75 -3.79
CA VAL A 120 6.42 22.56 -3.41
C VAL A 120 6.06 22.11 -1.98
N ILE A 121 5.77 23.06 -1.08
CA ILE A 121 5.21 22.77 0.25
C ILE A 121 3.86 22.06 0.10
N ASP A 122 2.96 22.59 -0.73
CA ASP A 122 1.64 22.03 -1.01
C ASP A 122 1.76 20.61 -1.57
N GLN A 123 2.62 20.40 -2.59
CA GLN A 123 2.90 19.07 -3.16
C GLN A 123 3.39 18.05 -2.12
N VAL A 124 4.25 18.45 -1.18
CA VAL A 124 4.73 17.55 -0.12
C VAL A 124 3.65 17.27 0.92
N LEU A 125 2.87 18.27 1.32
CA LEU A 125 1.81 18.09 2.32
C LEU A 125 0.64 17.24 1.78
N ASP A 126 0.14 17.52 0.58
CA ASP A 126 -0.90 16.72 -0.08
C ASP A 126 -0.47 15.24 -0.18
N TYR A 127 0.77 14.99 -0.61
CA TYR A 127 1.31 13.64 -0.73
C TYR A 127 1.54 12.95 0.63
N LEU A 128 1.93 13.70 1.67
CA LEU A 128 1.96 13.18 3.04
C LEU A 128 0.56 12.79 3.53
N ASP A 129 -0.49 13.53 3.14
CA ASP A 129 -1.87 13.22 3.50
C ASP A 129 -2.40 12.00 2.72
N GLU A 130 -2.02 11.82 1.46
CA GLU A 130 -2.26 10.58 0.69
C GLU A 130 -1.61 9.35 1.36
N GLN A 131 -0.36 9.49 1.84
CA GLN A 131 0.39 8.40 2.50
C GLN A 131 0.05 8.23 4.00
N LYS A 132 -0.88 9.00 4.55
CA LYS A 132 -1.24 9.06 5.98
C LYS A 132 -1.49 7.70 6.64
N SER A 133 -2.16 6.78 5.95
CA SER A 133 -2.43 5.42 6.45
C SER A 133 -1.15 4.59 6.59
N SER A 134 -0.26 4.64 5.60
CA SER A 134 1.05 3.98 5.58
C SER A 134 1.98 4.58 6.64
N ILE A 135 2.03 5.91 6.75
CA ILE A 135 2.76 6.66 7.78
C ILE A 135 2.28 6.28 9.20
N GLN A 136 0.97 6.22 9.43
CA GLN A 136 0.40 5.82 10.72
C GLN A 136 0.69 4.34 11.06
N ALA A 137 0.75 3.46 10.05
CA ALA A 137 1.02 2.04 10.20
C ALA A 137 2.52 1.67 10.36
N LYS A 138 3.45 2.48 9.82
CA LYS A 138 4.91 2.21 9.84
C LYS A 138 5.73 3.17 10.72
N ILE A 139 5.35 4.45 10.82
CA ILE A 139 6.13 5.48 11.54
C ILE A 139 5.54 5.72 12.95
N PHE A 140 4.26 6.04 13.06
CA PHE A 140 3.60 6.38 14.34
C PHE A 140 3.15 5.15 15.15
N GLN A 141 4.04 4.14 15.17
CA GLN A 141 3.93 2.91 15.94
C GLN A 141 4.96 2.86 17.08
N SER A 142 4.56 2.26 18.19
CA SER A 142 5.36 2.05 19.38
C SER A 142 5.30 0.60 19.86
N PHE A 143 6.35 0.13 20.52
CA PHE A 143 6.41 -1.25 21.00
C PHE A 143 5.71 -1.42 22.35
N THR A 144 4.85 -2.43 22.45
CA THR A 144 4.12 -2.78 23.68
C THR A 144 4.94 -3.64 24.64
N ASP A 145 6.01 -4.27 24.15
CA ASP A 145 6.84 -5.23 24.89
C ASP A 145 8.35 -5.03 24.64
N LYS A 146 9.17 -5.51 25.58
CA LYS A 146 10.64 -5.35 25.56
C LYS A 146 11.36 -6.16 24.47
N HIS A 147 10.72 -7.16 23.90
CA HIS A 147 11.23 -7.96 22.76
C HIS A 147 10.86 -7.33 21.41
N ARG A 148 9.97 -6.31 21.42
CA ARG A 148 9.52 -5.54 20.25
C ARG A 148 8.71 -6.36 19.25
N ASN A 149 7.97 -7.35 19.74
CA ASN A 149 7.18 -8.27 18.94
C ASN A 149 5.79 -7.72 18.57
N VAL A 150 5.19 -6.89 19.43
CA VAL A 150 3.84 -6.33 19.21
C VAL A 150 3.86 -4.80 19.27
N THR A 151 3.38 -4.16 18.20
CA THR A 151 3.23 -2.71 18.09
C THR A 151 1.83 -2.23 18.45
N LYS A 152 1.71 -0.94 18.77
CA LYS A 152 0.46 -0.17 18.85
C LYS A 152 0.68 1.25 18.31
N ASN A 153 -0.39 1.94 17.94
CA ASN A 153 -0.35 3.37 17.67
C ASN A 153 0.28 4.13 18.86
N SER A 154 1.15 5.08 18.57
CA SER A 154 1.66 6.04 19.57
C SER A 154 0.51 6.87 20.15
N VAL A 155 0.64 7.28 21.41
CA VAL A 155 -0.25 8.28 22.05
C VAL A 155 0.50 9.58 22.38
N HIS A 156 1.80 9.64 22.10
CA HIS A 156 2.65 10.83 22.30
C HIS A 156 2.97 11.56 21.00
N TYR A 157 2.75 10.91 19.85
CA TYR A 157 3.11 11.38 18.50
C TYR A 157 2.03 10.96 17.50
N LEU A 158 1.18 11.90 17.07
CA LEU A 158 0.10 11.66 16.11
C LEU A 158 0.42 12.29 14.74
N TYR A 159 -0.21 11.77 13.69
CA TYR A 159 -0.07 12.28 12.33
C TYR A 159 -0.47 13.76 12.21
N GLU A 160 -1.63 14.16 12.74
CA GLU A 160 -2.15 15.52 12.60
C GLU A 160 -1.22 16.57 13.25
N ASP A 161 -0.69 16.24 14.44
CA ASP A 161 0.27 17.10 15.16
C ASP A 161 1.56 17.25 14.34
N PHE A 162 2.04 16.17 13.73
CA PHE A 162 3.23 16.22 12.87
C PHE A 162 2.98 17.07 11.61
N ARG A 163 1.90 16.80 10.88
CA ARG A 163 1.55 17.46 9.61
C ARG A 163 1.37 18.97 9.78
N SER A 164 0.56 19.37 10.77
CA SER A 164 0.29 20.79 11.05
C SER A 164 1.54 21.57 11.48
N ASN A 165 2.43 20.97 12.28
CA ASN A 165 3.67 21.62 12.71
C ASN A 165 4.75 21.62 11.62
N LEU A 166 4.80 20.60 10.75
CA LEU A 166 5.64 20.60 9.56
C LEU A 166 5.21 21.71 8.58
N GLU A 167 3.91 21.84 8.34
CA GLU A 167 3.34 22.91 7.51
C GLU A 167 3.70 24.29 8.05
N TRP A 168 3.47 24.55 9.34
CA TRP A 168 3.81 25.83 9.95
C TRP A 168 5.32 26.14 9.87
N MET A 169 6.17 25.15 10.16
CA MET A 169 7.62 25.29 10.04
C MET A 169 8.10 25.47 8.60
N ALA A 170 7.39 24.97 7.59
CA ALA A 170 7.74 25.16 6.18
C ALA A 170 7.23 26.49 5.61
N ARG A 171 6.00 26.91 5.97
CA ARG A 171 5.37 28.14 5.46
C ARG A 171 5.87 29.39 6.17
N ASP A 172 5.83 29.41 7.51
CA ASP A 172 6.14 30.60 8.32
C ASP A 172 7.54 30.50 8.93
N GLY A 173 7.81 29.38 9.62
CA GLY A 173 9.06 29.15 10.34
C GLY A 173 9.26 30.07 11.55
N ILE A 174 10.49 30.11 12.05
CA ILE A 174 10.86 30.83 13.28
C ILE A 174 11.70 32.06 12.96
N PRO A 175 11.32 33.28 13.41
CA PRO A 175 12.08 34.50 13.17
C PRO A 175 13.55 34.41 13.63
N ASN A 176 14.46 34.76 12.73
CA ASN A 176 15.89 34.79 13.00
C ASN A 176 16.33 36.26 13.18
N PRO A 177 16.77 36.73 14.35
CA PRO A 177 17.23 38.11 14.52
C PRO A 177 18.59 38.35 13.87
N ASN A 178 19.28 37.30 13.41
CA ASN A 178 20.59 37.35 12.78
C ASN A 178 20.53 37.21 11.23
N SER A 179 19.33 37.13 10.63
CA SER A 179 19.16 37.02 9.18
C SER A 179 17.79 37.54 8.72
N GLU A 180 17.70 38.07 7.51
CA GLU A 180 16.40 38.42 6.89
C GLU A 180 15.53 37.18 6.60
N ASN A 181 16.13 35.98 6.59
CA ASN A 181 15.42 34.71 6.40
C ASN A 181 15.12 34.03 7.75
N PRO A 182 13.84 33.71 8.07
CA PRO A 182 13.50 32.90 9.22
C PRO A 182 13.92 31.43 9.03
N PHE A 183 14.04 30.70 10.13
CA PHE A 183 14.31 29.26 10.12
C PHE A 183 13.08 28.48 9.63
N LYS A 184 13.09 28.07 8.35
CA LYS A 184 12.04 27.24 7.73
C LYS A 184 12.50 25.80 7.48
N PHE A 185 11.59 24.84 7.65
CA PHE A 185 11.83 23.45 7.27
C PHE A 185 11.83 23.33 5.74
N PHE A 186 12.81 22.61 5.20
CA PHE A 186 13.01 22.52 3.75
C PHE A 186 12.26 21.33 3.16
N LEU A 187 11.23 21.61 2.36
CA LEU A 187 10.42 20.63 1.63
C LEU A 187 10.82 20.52 0.15
N GLY A 188 12.03 20.99 -0.21
CA GLY A 188 12.58 20.89 -1.57
C GLY A 188 12.63 22.23 -2.32
N PRO A 189 13.40 22.30 -3.43
CA PRO A 189 13.44 23.43 -4.35
C PRO A 189 12.35 23.31 -5.43
N GLU A 190 12.10 24.38 -6.19
CA GLU A 190 11.49 24.26 -7.53
C GLU A 190 12.61 24.01 -8.56
N ASN A 191 12.34 23.13 -9.52
CA ASN A 191 13.27 22.75 -10.58
C ASN A 191 12.52 22.36 -11.87
N CYS A 192 13.26 22.29 -12.99
CA CYS A 192 12.68 22.08 -14.33
C CYS A 192 11.95 20.73 -14.50
N ASN A 193 12.28 19.73 -13.69
CA ASN A 193 11.65 18.41 -13.69
C ASN A 193 10.32 18.38 -12.91
N ASN A 194 10.06 19.38 -12.06
CA ASN A 194 8.96 19.37 -11.08
C ASN A 194 9.02 18.16 -10.12
N ASP A 195 10.23 17.69 -9.80
CA ASP A 195 10.52 16.55 -8.91
C ASP A 195 11.14 16.98 -7.56
N GLY A 196 11.47 18.26 -7.37
CA GLY A 196 12.15 18.76 -6.17
C GLY A 196 11.45 18.51 -4.83
N TRP A 197 10.13 18.29 -4.83
CA TRP A 197 9.34 17.83 -3.68
C TRP A 197 9.83 16.48 -3.11
N GLN A 198 10.43 15.61 -3.94
CA GLN A 198 11.02 14.34 -3.52
C GLN A 198 12.24 14.56 -2.60
N ILE A 199 13.00 15.64 -2.81
CA ILE A 199 14.11 16.05 -1.92
C ILE A 199 13.54 16.44 -0.55
N GLY A 200 12.38 17.10 -0.52
CA GLY A 200 11.64 17.38 0.70
C GLY A 200 11.20 16.12 1.44
N LEU A 201 10.65 15.14 0.74
CA LEU A 201 10.24 13.87 1.34
C LEU A 201 11.41 13.05 1.88
N ILE A 202 12.60 13.10 1.25
CA ILE A 202 13.82 12.48 1.79
C ILE A 202 14.33 13.23 3.04
N ASN A 203 14.20 14.57 3.11
CA ASN A 203 14.47 15.34 4.34
C ASN A 203 13.49 14.95 5.47
N VAL A 204 12.20 14.83 5.17
CA VAL A 204 11.16 14.34 6.09
C VAL A 204 11.46 12.90 6.55
N ALA A 205 11.86 12.00 5.65
CA ALA A 205 12.27 10.64 5.99
C ALA A 205 13.50 10.62 6.91
N ALA A 206 14.49 11.49 6.65
CA ALA A 206 15.67 11.65 7.49
C ALA A 206 15.30 12.12 8.89
N PHE A 207 14.48 13.17 9.02
CA PHE A 207 13.95 13.67 10.30
C PHE A 207 13.17 12.58 11.07
N LEU A 208 12.19 11.96 10.43
CA LEU A 208 11.34 10.94 11.05
C LEU A 208 12.15 9.70 11.47
N SER A 209 13.19 9.31 10.72
CA SER A 209 14.07 8.19 11.12
C SER A 209 14.79 8.42 12.46
N GLN A 210 15.15 9.67 12.78
CA GLN A 210 15.74 10.02 14.06
C GLN A 210 14.67 10.05 15.16
N ALA A 211 13.52 10.67 14.91
CA ALA A 211 12.41 10.74 15.85
C ALA A 211 11.87 9.34 16.23
N MET A 212 11.75 8.44 15.25
CA MET A 212 11.42 7.02 15.46
C MET A 212 12.42 6.32 16.39
N THR A 213 13.70 6.66 16.29
CA THR A 213 14.76 6.02 17.08
C THR A 213 14.77 6.50 18.54
N LEU A 214 14.32 7.73 18.79
CA LEU A 214 14.42 8.41 20.08
C LEU A 214 13.12 8.31 20.88
N GLY A 215 12.07 9.04 20.47
CA GLY A 215 10.80 9.09 21.20
C GLY A 215 9.76 8.06 20.73
N ILE A 216 9.44 8.03 19.43
CA ILE A 216 8.19 7.41 18.93
C ILE A 216 8.11 5.91 19.23
N GLN A 217 9.19 5.14 18.98
CA GLN A 217 9.16 3.68 19.17
C GLN A 217 9.07 3.24 20.64
N ASN A 218 9.43 4.12 21.57
CA ASN A 218 9.25 3.91 23.01
C ASN A 218 7.92 4.51 23.53
N ASP A 219 7.28 5.38 22.74
CA ASP A 219 6.10 6.18 23.08
C ASP A 219 6.34 7.10 24.30
N THR A 220 7.48 7.79 24.31
CA THR A 220 7.93 8.66 25.41
C THR A 220 8.43 10.01 24.90
N CYS A 221 8.07 11.09 25.59
CA CYS A 221 8.55 12.45 25.32
C CYS A 221 9.90 12.73 25.98
N ASP A 222 10.16 12.14 27.15
CA ASP A 222 11.43 12.26 27.88
C ASP A 222 12.47 11.22 27.45
N GLU A 223 13.74 11.63 27.49
CA GLU A 223 14.90 10.76 27.39
C GLU A 223 14.97 9.79 28.58
N LEU A 224 14.85 8.50 28.27
CA LEU A 224 14.80 7.43 29.23
C LEU A 224 16.18 7.05 29.79
N ASN A 225 16.25 6.83 31.11
CA ASN A 225 17.45 6.32 31.79
C ASN A 225 17.75 4.87 31.34
N TRP A 226 18.64 4.71 30.36
CA TRP A 226 19.07 3.40 29.82
C TRP A 226 20.55 3.08 30.08
N GLU A 227 21.31 3.95 30.73
CA GLU A 227 22.73 3.71 31.01
C GLU A 227 22.94 2.96 32.33
N MET A 228 23.36 1.69 32.19
CA MET A 228 23.72 0.82 33.29
C MET A 228 25.24 0.84 33.54
N VAL A 229 25.64 1.03 34.79
CA VAL A 229 27.01 0.83 35.27
C VAL A 229 27.16 -0.60 35.78
N LEU A 230 28.18 -1.31 35.30
CA LEU A 230 28.48 -2.68 35.67
C LEU A 230 29.50 -2.77 36.82
N PRO A 231 29.46 -3.82 37.65
CA PRO A 231 30.55 -4.17 38.56
C PRO A 231 31.86 -4.52 37.81
N GLU A 232 32.98 -4.52 38.53
CA GLU A 232 34.34 -4.73 37.97
C GLU A 232 34.54 -6.08 37.27
N ASP A 233 33.76 -7.10 37.63
CA ASP A 233 33.78 -8.43 36.99
C ASP A 233 32.96 -8.49 35.68
N GLY A 234 32.22 -7.42 35.36
CA GLY A 234 31.36 -7.31 34.19
C GLY A 234 30.02 -8.04 34.31
N ASN A 235 29.58 -8.45 35.52
CA ASN A 235 28.31 -9.17 35.67
C ASN A 235 27.09 -8.27 35.36
N VAL A 236 26.49 -8.47 34.18
CA VAL A 236 25.31 -7.74 33.70
C VAL A 236 24.07 -7.93 34.60
N PHE A 237 23.98 -9.04 35.35
CA PHE A 237 22.87 -9.27 36.29
C PHE A 237 22.99 -8.50 37.61
N GLU A 238 24.15 -7.91 37.89
CA GLU A 238 24.41 -7.05 39.07
C GLU A 238 24.62 -5.57 38.68
N GLY A 239 24.39 -5.24 37.40
CA GLY A 239 24.48 -3.88 36.89
C GLY A 239 23.32 -2.98 37.36
N VAL A 240 23.64 -1.71 37.60
CA VAL A 240 22.75 -0.73 38.22
C VAL A 240 22.65 0.55 37.39
N TYR A 241 21.54 1.26 37.48
CA TYR A 241 21.32 2.52 36.75
C TYR A 241 21.49 3.71 37.70
N PRO A 242 22.55 4.53 37.58
CA PRO A 242 22.71 5.74 38.40
C PRO A 242 21.51 6.69 38.23
N LEU A 243 21.05 7.32 39.32
CA LEU A 243 20.06 8.41 39.20
C LEU A 243 20.70 9.71 38.73
N SER A 244 22.01 9.88 38.94
CA SER A 244 22.83 10.97 38.40
C SER A 244 22.93 10.98 36.86
N ASN A 245 22.44 9.95 36.16
CA ASN A 245 22.30 9.94 34.71
C ASN A 245 21.44 11.10 34.16
N ALA A 246 20.61 11.75 34.99
CA ALA A 246 19.93 13.00 34.65
C ALA A 246 20.92 14.13 34.23
N CYS A 247 22.15 14.13 34.76
CA CYS A 247 23.23 15.07 34.40
C CYS A 247 23.89 14.80 33.05
N GLY A 248 23.63 13.63 32.46
CA GLY A 248 24.38 13.13 31.32
C GLY A 248 24.56 11.62 31.35
N MET A 249 24.35 10.99 30.20
CA MET A 249 24.69 9.59 29.94
C MET A 249 25.80 9.51 28.89
N ARG A 250 26.43 8.34 28.75
CA ARG A 250 27.45 7.98 27.76
C ARG A 250 28.72 8.82 27.90
N GLY A 251 29.04 9.25 29.12
CA GLY A 251 30.18 10.11 29.43
C GLY A 251 29.97 11.59 29.08
N TRP A 252 28.78 12.00 28.63
CA TRP A 252 28.46 13.42 28.44
C TRP A 252 28.08 14.10 29.76
N GLU A 253 28.12 15.44 29.75
CA GLU A 253 27.50 16.30 30.75
C GLU A 253 26.63 17.36 30.05
N TYR A 254 25.32 17.31 30.27
CA TYR A 254 24.34 18.20 29.61
C TYR A 254 24.46 19.68 30.04
N GLN A 255 25.16 19.94 31.15
CA GLN A 255 25.36 21.28 31.74
C GLN A 255 26.77 21.88 31.53
N ALA A 256 27.71 21.13 30.94
CA ALA A 256 29.12 21.53 30.92
C ALA A 256 29.94 21.00 29.73
N GLY A 257 29.46 20.01 28.98
CA GLY A 257 30.18 19.48 27.82
C GLY A 257 30.24 20.51 26.68
N LYS A 258 31.37 20.62 26.00
CA LYS A 258 31.63 21.52 24.85
C LYS A 258 30.56 21.48 23.74
N PHE A 259 29.84 20.38 23.63
CA PHE A 259 28.76 20.14 22.67
C PHE A 259 27.36 20.55 23.20
N PHE A 260 27.15 20.53 24.51
CA PHE A 260 25.88 20.92 25.17
C PHE A 260 25.92 22.32 25.79
N SER A 261 27.09 22.96 25.82
CA SER A 261 27.34 24.36 26.21
C SER A 261 27.79 25.15 24.97
N CYS A 262 27.24 26.32 24.70
CA CYS A 262 27.45 27.10 23.47
C CYS A 262 28.87 27.70 23.37
N SER A 263 29.87 26.87 23.05
CA SER A 263 31.28 27.15 23.32
C SER A 263 32.13 27.22 22.04
N GLY A 264 32.26 28.42 21.45
CA GLY A 264 33.32 28.69 20.46
C GLY A 264 32.99 28.50 18.97
N LYS A 265 31.70 28.55 18.58
CA LYS A 265 31.28 28.74 17.17
C LYS A 265 30.09 29.69 17.03
N ASP A 266 29.10 29.58 17.92
CA ASP A 266 27.85 30.36 17.84
C ASP A 266 28.01 31.84 18.25
N GLU A 267 29.23 32.29 18.59
CA GLU A 267 29.56 33.67 18.97
C GLU A 267 29.54 34.69 17.81
N VAL A 268 28.78 34.44 16.73
CA VAL A 268 28.54 35.40 15.63
C VAL A 268 27.52 36.47 16.07
N SER A 269 27.81 37.14 17.20
CA SER A 269 27.11 38.30 17.80
C SER A 269 27.57 38.58 19.25
N GLY A 270 28.23 37.63 19.92
CA GLY A 270 28.49 37.70 21.37
C GLY A 270 27.25 37.40 22.24
N VAL A 271 26.16 36.91 21.66
CA VAL A 271 24.97 36.47 22.41
C VAL A 271 25.22 35.10 23.02
N ARG A 272 25.22 35.02 24.36
CA ARG A 272 25.19 33.74 25.07
C ARG A 272 23.77 33.19 25.07
N PHE A 273 23.57 31.98 24.52
CA PHE A 273 22.28 31.30 24.56
C PHE A 273 22.09 30.43 25.81
N ASP A 274 23.17 29.86 26.37
CA ASP A 274 23.10 28.87 27.45
C ASP A 274 22.19 29.26 28.62
N CYS A 275 21.31 28.34 29.00
CA CYS A 275 20.67 28.39 30.30
C CYS A 275 21.69 28.27 31.43
N GLU A 276 21.53 29.06 32.49
CA GLU A 276 22.33 28.91 33.71
C GLU A 276 21.93 27.62 34.45
N ALA A 277 22.92 26.80 34.86
CA ALA A 277 22.71 25.57 35.60
C ALA A 277 22.26 25.83 37.05
N LYS A 278 20.98 26.23 37.22
CA LYS A 278 20.37 26.59 38.51
C LYS A 278 20.33 25.39 39.46
N ARG A 279 21.28 25.36 40.41
CA ARG A 279 21.35 24.38 41.52
C ARG A 279 20.06 24.25 42.32
N SER A 280 19.27 25.31 42.40
CA SER A 280 17.98 25.38 43.10
C SER A 280 16.81 24.73 42.34
N MET A 281 16.98 24.34 41.08
CA MET A 281 15.90 23.81 40.26
C MET A 281 15.47 22.41 40.70
N ARG A 282 14.16 22.13 40.64
CA ARG A 282 13.59 20.78 40.73
C ARG A 282 12.66 20.55 39.54
N VAL A 283 12.94 19.49 38.80
CA VAL A 283 12.14 19.01 37.66
C VAL A 283 12.09 17.49 37.71
N LYS A 284 10.96 16.91 37.30
CA LYS A 284 10.82 15.48 37.09
C LYS A 284 10.18 15.22 35.72
N ALA A 285 10.75 14.29 34.97
CA ALA A 285 10.25 13.80 33.70
C ALA A 285 8.82 13.25 33.84
N VAL A 286 8.02 13.41 32.79
CA VAL A 286 6.66 12.87 32.70
C VAL A 286 6.69 11.37 32.40
N ASP A 287 7.63 10.94 31.55
CA ASP A 287 7.69 9.57 31.04
C ASP A 287 8.74 8.68 31.72
N LYS A 288 8.42 7.38 31.78
CA LYS A 288 9.39 6.28 31.98
C LYS A 288 9.13 5.12 31.03
N ALA A 289 10.09 4.22 30.91
CA ALA A 289 9.94 3.00 30.15
C ALA A 289 8.81 2.15 30.74
N ARG A 290 7.87 1.69 29.91
CA ARG A 290 6.61 1.07 30.38
C ARG A 290 6.72 -0.42 30.71
N PHE A 291 7.94 -0.93 30.91
CA PHE A 291 8.21 -2.35 31.15
C PHE A 291 8.57 -2.61 32.62
N GLY A 292 8.21 -3.78 33.16
CA GLY A 292 8.59 -4.17 34.51
C GLY A 292 10.10 -4.31 34.69
N GLY A 293 10.65 -3.75 35.78
CA GLY A 293 12.09 -3.78 36.09
C GLY A 293 12.92 -2.67 35.43
N THR A 294 12.29 -1.62 34.91
CA THR A 294 12.96 -0.45 34.33
C THR A 294 13.19 0.67 35.34
N PRO A 295 14.21 1.54 35.14
CA PRO A 295 14.46 2.71 35.99
C PRO A 295 13.27 3.68 36.10
N PRO A 296 13.20 4.49 37.17
CA PRO A 296 12.21 5.55 37.31
C PRO A 296 12.37 6.65 36.25
N GLU A 297 11.41 7.57 36.22
CA GLU A 297 11.51 8.82 35.46
C GLU A 297 12.74 9.61 35.95
N LEU A 298 13.41 10.37 35.07
CA LEU A 298 14.52 11.24 35.47
C LEU A 298 14.02 12.37 36.40
N GLU A 299 14.81 12.71 37.42
CA GLU A 299 14.53 13.81 38.34
C GLU A 299 15.83 14.58 38.66
N CYS A 300 15.74 15.91 38.71
CA CYS A 300 16.77 16.79 39.26
C CYS A 300 16.25 17.51 40.51
N TYR A 301 17.15 17.83 41.44
CA TYR A 301 16.84 18.59 42.66
C TYR A 301 18.10 19.14 43.35
N PRO A 302 17.97 20.13 44.25
CA PRO A 302 19.09 20.67 45.02
C PRO A 302 19.70 19.64 45.96
N ARG A 303 21.03 19.70 46.16
CA ARG A 303 21.75 18.87 47.11
C ARG A 303 21.46 19.32 48.55
N THR A 304 21.59 18.42 49.51
CA THR A 304 21.41 18.72 50.95
C THR A 304 22.59 18.17 51.76
N GLU A 305 22.76 18.64 53.00
CA GLU A 305 23.79 18.12 53.90
C GLU A 305 23.50 16.65 54.31
N GLU A 306 22.22 16.27 54.40
CA GLU A 306 21.79 14.92 54.75
C GLU A 306 21.87 13.92 53.58
N ARG A 307 21.69 14.38 52.33
CA ARG A 307 21.84 13.58 51.10
C ARG A 307 22.86 14.20 50.16
N THR A 308 24.09 13.69 50.26
CA THR A 308 25.26 14.11 49.48
C THR A 308 25.43 13.39 48.15
N TYR A 309 24.62 12.37 47.87
CA TYR A 309 24.53 11.65 46.60
C TYR A 309 23.08 11.17 46.39
N THR A 310 22.73 10.81 45.15
CA THR A 310 21.35 10.49 44.75
C THR A 310 21.04 9.00 44.68
N GLY A 311 22.07 8.16 44.61
CA GLY A 311 21.93 6.71 44.55
C GLY A 311 21.62 6.20 43.14
N TYR A 312 21.00 5.02 43.08
CA TYR A 312 20.83 4.22 41.87
C TYR A 312 19.50 3.47 41.86
N PHE A 313 19.15 2.91 40.70
CA PHE A 313 18.09 1.94 40.54
C PHE A 313 18.67 0.54 40.26
N ASP A 314 18.20 -0.42 41.04
CA ASP A 314 18.47 -1.85 40.96
C ASP A 314 17.28 -2.56 40.27
N PRO A 315 17.45 -3.26 39.14
CA PRO A 315 16.35 -3.92 38.44
C PRO A 315 15.60 -5.00 39.24
N ALA A 316 16.20 -5.55 40.29
CA ALA A 316 15.60 -6.57 41.15
C ALA A 316 15.01 -6.01 42.46
N ILE A 317 15.50 -4.86 42.95
CA ILE A 317 15.13 -4.31 44.28
C ILE A 317 14.50 -2.90 44.22
N GLY A 318 14.71 -2.13 43.15
CA GLY A 318 14.20 -0.77 42.97
C GLY A 318 15.24 0.32 43.32
N VAL A 319 14.76 1.51 43.70
CA VAL A 319 15.63 2.65 44.02
C VAL A 319 16.37 2.45 45.36
N ARG A 320 17.65 2.81 45.38
CA ARG A 320 18.59 2.54 46.48
C ARG A 320 19.60 3.68 46.66
N ASP A 321 19.84 4.08 47.91
CA ASP A 321 20.78 5.12 48.32
C ASP A 321 21.76 4.64 49.42
N ASP A 322 22.06 3.33 49.46
CA ASP A 322 22.95 2.70 50.45
C ASP A 322 24.43 2.58 50.01
N LYS A 323 24.73 2.85 48.75
CA LYS A 323 26.10 3.05 48.23
C LYS A 323 26.14 4.17 47.21
N VAL A 324 27.27 4.87 47.14
CA VAL A 324 27.57 5.80 46.05
C VAL A 324 27.73 4.99 44.77
N VAL A 325 27.06 5.40 43.70
CA VAL A 325 27.26 4.92 42.33
C VAL A 325 27.36 6.16 41.46
N GLU A 326 28.42 6.24 40.66
CA GLU A 326 28.68 7.39 39.78
C GLU A 326 28.10 7.11 38.38
N SER A 327 27.74 8.16 37.64
CA SER A 327 27.47 8.05 36.19
C SER A 327 28.75 7.72 35.43
N VAL A 328 28.66 7.42 34.13
CA VAL A 328 29.86 7.27 33.27
C VAL A 328 30.68 8.57 33.19
N SER A 329 30.10 9.72 33.50
CA SER A 329 30.76 11.03 33.66
C SER A 329 31.21 11.34 35.10
N GLY A 330 31.13 10.40 36.04
CA GLY A 330 31.56 10.58 37.44
C GLY A 330 30.60 11.40 38.32
N ARG A 331 29.39 11.71 37.85
CA ARG A 331 28.39 12.46 38.65
C ARG A 331 27.71 11.53 39.66
N THR A 332 27.57 12.01 40.90
CA THR A 332 26.96 11.29 42.03
C THR A 332 25.73 12.00 42.62
N ASP A 333 25.44 13.22 42.15
CA ASP A 333 24.23 13.98 42.46
C ASP A 333 23.52 14.41 41.16
N VAL A 334 22.35 15.05 41.31
CA VAL A 334 21.55 15.63 40.21
C VAL A 334 21.42 17.15 40.33
N GLU A 335 22.33 17.79 41.07
CA GLU A 335 22.26 19.23 41.31
C GLU A 335 22.59 20.00 40.01
N GLY A 336 21.66 20.86 39.59
CA GLY A 336 21.76 21.62 38.34
C GLY A 336 21.60 20.78 37.06
N CYS A 337 21.07 19.56 37.14
CA CYS A 337 21.08 18.56 36.06
C CYS A 337 19.73 18.36 35.33
N CYS A 338 18.96 19.41 35.10
CA CYS A 338 17.58 19.28 34.59
C CYS A 338 17.47 19.16 33.05
N TRP A 339 18.60 18.91 32.38
CA TRP A 339 18.82 19.21 30.96
C TRP A 339 18.81 17.98 30.04
N TRP A 340 18.20 16.87 30.48
CA TRP A 340 17.98 15.68 29.65
C TRP A 340 17.04 15.96 28.46
N GLY A 341 17.05 15.04 27.49
CA GLY A 341 16.32 15.21 26.24
C GLY A 341 14.80 15.16 26.34
N ARG A 342 14.13 16.04 25.59
CA ARG A 342 12.66 16.14 25.51
C ARG A 342 12.16 16.35 24.08
N GLY A 343 10.91 15.99 23.79
CA GLY A 343 10.31 16.16 22.45
C GLY A 343 10.73 15.09 21.44
N ALA A 344 10.33 15.24 20.16
CA ALA A 344 10.48 14.15 19.18
C ALA A 344 11.94 13.73 18.90
N LEU A 345 12.92 14.65 19.02
CA LEU A 345 14.35 14.38 18.88
C LEU A 345 15.11 14.30 20.22
N HIS A 346 14.42 14.27 21.36
CA HIS A 346 15.04 14.34 22.69
C HIS A 346 16.05 15.51 22.81
N THR A 347 15.63 16.72 22.45
CA THR A 347 16.42 17.96 22.50
C THR A 347 16.93 18.20 23.93
N LYS A 348 18.27 18.26 24.10
CA LYS A 348 18.95 18.20 25.41
C LYS A 348 20.11 19.20 25.53
N GLY A 349 20.50 19.52 26.76
CA GLY A 349 21.62 20.39 27.09
C GLY A 349 21.27 21.87 27.26
N THR A 350 22.07 22.59 28.06
CA THR A 350 21.87 24.02 28.39
C THR A 350 21.89 24.93 27.16
N CYS A 351 22.68 24.59 26.14
CA CYS A 351 22.77 25.37 24.91
C CYS A 351 21.49 25.27 24.07
N ASN A 352 21.00 24.05 23.78
CA ASN A 352 19.83 23.85 22.93
C ASN A 352 18.55 24.38 23.60
N LEU A 353 18.34 24.07 24.90
CA LEU A 353 17.20 24.59 25.66
C LEU A 353 17.30 26.12 25.86
N GLY A 354 18.52 26.66 25.90
CA GLY A 354 18.81 28.10 25.86
C GLY A 354 18.45 28.76 24.53
N LYS A 355 18.75 28.11 23.39
CA LYS A 355 18.27 28.50 22.07
C LYS A 355 16.74 28.48 22.01
N LEU A 356 16.06 27.46 22.53
CA LEU A 356 14.58 27.46 22.60
C LEU A 356 14.05 28.67 23.38
N ASN A 357 14.62 28.98 24.55
CA ASN A 357 14.20 30.16 25.31
C ASN A 357 14.43 31.46 24.52
N PHE A 358 15.58 31.58 23.85
CA PHE A 358 15.93 32.74 23.03
C PHE A 358 15.07 32.87 21.75
N TYR A 359 14.72 31.80 21.05
CA TYR A 359 14.02 31.87 19.76
C TYR A 359 12.50 31.69 19.85
N LEU A 360 12.01 30.97 20.85
CA LEU A 360 10.63 30.49 20.94
C LEU A 360 9.96 30.76 22.28
N GLY A 361 10.72 31.03 23.35
CA GLY A 361 10.24 31.10 24.72
C GLY A 361 10.10 32.51 25.29
N LYS A 362 10.03 32.57 26.62
CA LYS A 362 9.89 33.79 27.40
C LYS A 362 11.03 34.79 27.17
N ARG A 363 12.28 34.33 27.03
CA ARG A 363 13.41 35.23 26.76
C ARG A 363 13.26 35.97 25.42
N ALA A 364 12.68 35.34 24.40
CA ALA A 364 12.34 36.03 23.15
C ALA A 364 11.38 37.21 23.39
N ALA A 365 10.30 36.98 24.13
CA ALA A 365 9.28 37.98 24.42
C ALA A 365 9.77 39.10 25.36
N ASP A 366 10.56 38.77 26.39
CA ASP A 366 11.15 39.74 27.31
C ASP A 366 12.21 40.63 26.64
N GLU A 367 12.90 40.11 25.62
CA GLU A 367 13.80 40.89 24.74
C GLU A 367 13.05 41.64 23.62
N GLY A 368 11.71 41.57 23.56
CA GLY A 368 10.88 42.30 22.60
C GLY A 368 10.85 41.71 21.19
N ARG A 369 11.14 40.41 21.04
CA ARG A 369 11.12 39.67 19.78
C ARG A 369 9.91 38.74 19.72
N ASP A 370 9.45 38.43 18.50
CA ASP A 370 8.33 37.50 18.30
C ASP A 370 8.62 36.13 18.93
N SER A 371 7.62 35.57 19.61
CA SER A 371 7.74 34.36 20.42
C SER A 371 6.47 33.54 20.33
N ARG A 372 6.62 32.22 20.15
CA ARG A 372 5.48 31.27 20.08
C ARG A 372 5.00 30.85 21.47
N TYR A 373 5.90 30.84 22.45
CA TYR A 373 5.65 30.47 23.83
C TYR A 373 6.14 31.58 24.79
N PRO A 374 5.60 32.81 24.69
CA PRO A 374 6.08 34.00 25.41
C PRO A 374 5.97 33.89 26.95
N ASP A 375 5.19 32.92 27.43
CA ASP A 375 4.96 32.59 28.83
C ASP A 375 5.86 31.46 29.35
N ILE A 376 6.52 30.67 28.47
CA ILE A 376 7.37 29.53 28.85
C ILE A 376 8.83 29.92 28.86
N ASP A 377 9.43 29.95 30.04
CA ASP A 377 10.89 29.99 30.18
C ASP A 377 11.45 28.57 30.10
N PHE A 378 12.02 28.19 28.95
CA PHE A 378 12.65 26.87 28.75
C PHE A 378 13.93 26.67 29.58
N CYS A 379 14.50 27.72 30.17
CA CYS A 379 15.60 27.61 31.12
C CYS A 379 15.15 27.38 32.56
N ASP A 380 13.93 27.76 32.94
CA ASP A 380 13.41 27.57 34.30
C ASP A 380 12.37 26.44 34.39
N ASN A 381 11.71 26.11 33.29
CA ASN A 381 10.82 24.96 33.14
C ASN A 381 11.05 24.23 31.79
N PRO A 382 12.18 23.53 31.61
CA PRO A 382 12.43 22.71 30.41
C PRO A 382 11.38 21.60 30.23
N GLU A 383 10.70 21.20 31.33
CA GLU A 383 9.64 20.19 31.34
C GLU A 383 8.36 20.61 30.60
N ALA A 384 8.20 21.91 30.29
CA ALA A 384 7.05 22.40 29.53
C ALA A 384 6.88 21.65 28.19
N ILE A 385 7.98 21.22 27.57
CA ILE A 385 7.98 20.43 26.32
C ILE A 385 7.14 19.14 26.45
N CYS A 386 7.16 18.49 27.62
CA CYS A 386 6.46 17.23 27.87
C CYS A 386 5.21 17.37 28.76
N SER A 387 5.06 18.48 29.49
CA SER A 387 4.01 18.67 30.53
C SER A 387 3.06 19.86 30.35
N ASP A 388 3.35 20.83 29.46
CA ASP A 388 2.43 21.95 29.19
C ASP A 388 1.21 21.48 28.37
N ILE A 389 0.10 22.24 28.44
CA ILE A 389 -1.11 21.94 27.65
C ILE A 389 -0.87 21.93 26.12
N ARG A 390 0.15 22.65 25.64
CA ARG A 390 0.64 22.67 24.24
C ARG A 390 1.62 21.54 23.91
N THR A 391 1.85 20.56 24.80
CA THR A 391 2.93 19.57 24.66
C THR A 391 2.93 18.82 23.33
N MET A 392 1.77 18.44 22.77
CA MET A 392 1.70 17.68 21.51
C MET A 392 2.27 18.46 20.31
N GLU A 393 1.96 19.75 20.25
CA GLU A 393 2.52 20.71 19.29
C GLU A 393 4.02 20.94 19.55
N MET A 394 4.35 21.22 20.82
CA MET A 394 5.69 21.63 21.24
C MET A 394 6.75 20.54 21.00
N ARG A 395 6.38 19.25 21.16
CA ARG A 395 7.20 18.08 20.80
C ARG A 395 7.69 18.11 19.36
N TRP A 396 6.88 18.65 18.44
CA TRP A 396 7.22 18.81 17.03
C TRP A 396 7.93 20.11 16.73
N VAL A 397 7.41 21.26 17.21
CA VAL A 397 8.04 22.57 16.96
C VAL A 397 9.49 22.61 17.43
N VAL A 398 9.78 22.09 18.63
CA VAL A 398 11.14 22.04 19.20
C VAL A 398 12.05 21.16 18.34
N ALA A 399 11.57 19.99 17.94
CA ALA A 399 12.32 19.03 17.13
C ALA A 399 12.58 19.52 15.70
N LEU A 400 11.58 20.14 15.06
CA LEU A 400 11.69 20.72 13.73
C LEU A 400 12.61 21.95 13.77
N PHE A 401 12.53 22.80 14.80
CA PHE A 401 13.47 23.91 14.99
C PHE A 401 14.91 23.42 15.14
N GLU A 402 15.17 22.43 15.99
CA GLU A 402 16.52 21.84 16.12
C GLU A 402 17.00 21.25 14.79
N TRP A 403 16.12 20.59 14.02
CA TRP A 403 16.47 20.11 12.68
C TRP A 403 16.89 21.24 11.73
N VAL A 404 16.15 22.35 11.72
CA VAL A 404 16.46 23.49 10.84
C VAL A 404 17.70 24.26 11.30
N GLU A 405 17.80 24.57 12.60
CA GLU A 405 18.88 25.37 13.19
C GLU A 405 20.22 24.64 13.19
N ARG A 406 20.20 23.29 13.26
CA ARG A 406 21.37 22.49 13.62
C ARG A 406 21.72 21.37 12.63
N ILE A 407 20.76 20.91 11.81
CA ILE A 407 21.00 19.87 10.79
C ILE A 407 20.96 20.47 9.37
N GLN A 408 19.87 21.14 8.98
CA GLN A 408 19.77 21.74 7.63
C GLN A 408 20.81 22.86 7.40
N SER A 409 21.17 23.58 8.47
CA SER A 409 22.21 24.62 8.49
C SER A 409 23.65 24.06 8.46
N PHE A 410 23.84 22.75 8.67
CA PHE A 410 25.14 22.23 9.07
C PHE A 410 26.13 22.24 7.90
N ASP A 411 27.15 23.09 8.03
CA ASP A 411 28.33 23.14 7.17
C ASP A 411 29.59 23.12 8.04
N PHE A 412 30.41 22.07 7.90
CA PHE A 412 31.70 22.00 8.59
C PHE A 412 32.69 21.11 7.84
N ASN A 413 33.94 21.59 7.69
CA ASN A 413 35.07 20.87 7.10
C ASN A 413 34.78 20.28 5.69
N GLY A 414 33.92 20.91 4.90
CA GLY A 414 33.54 20.43 3.56
C GLY A 414 32.46 19.34 3.55
N TRP A 415 31.79 19.12 4.68
CA TRP A 415 30.53 18.37 4.75
C TRP A 415 29.40 19.36 5.00
N ASN A 416 28.47 19.47 4.04
CA ASN A 416 27.29 20.33 4.09
C ASN A 416 26.03 19.46 3.97
N TYR A 417 25.07 19.59 4.90
CA TYR A 417 23.88 18.72 4.93
C TYR A 417 23.06 18.79 3.64
N MET A 418 22.83 20.00 3.11
CA MET A 418 22.01 20.22 1.93
C MET A 418 22.64 19.59 0.68
N GLU A 419 23.97 19.63 0.56
CA GLU A 419 24.67 18.88 -0.48
C GLU A 419 24.54 17.37 -0.31
N GLN A 420 24.62 16.84 0.91
CA GLN A 420 24.49 15.39 1.13
C GLN A 420 23.05 14.91 0.87
N LEU A 421 22.06 15.69 1.27
CA LEU A 421 20.65 15.48 0.94
C LEU A 421 20.44 15.44 -0.57
N GLN A 422 21.03 16.38 -1.32
CA GLN A 422 20.98 16.38 -2.79
C GLN A 422 21.67 15.12 -3.36
N LYS A 423 22.84 14.73 -2.84
CA LYS A 423 23.58 13.50 -3.23
C LYS A 423 22.82 12.20 -2.92
N VAL A 424 21.83 12.22 -2.00
CA VAL A 424 20.93 11.08 -1.76
C VAL A 424 19.92 10.90 -2.91
N VAL A 425 19.51 11.99 -3.55
CA VAL A 425 18.48 12.02 -4.60
C VAL A 425 19.10 11.92 -6.00
N ASP A 426 20.17 12.69 -6.26
CA ASP A 426 20.91 12.66 -7.53
C ASP A 426 21.71 11.35 -7.70
N GLY A 427 22.09 10.71 -6.59
CA GLY A 427 22.98 9.56 -6.56
C GLY A 427 22.28 8.22 -6.38
N ASP A 428 23.00 7.14 -6.68
CA ASP A 428 22.61 5.74 -6.38
C ASP A 428 22.49 5.43 -4.87
N LEU A 429 22.41 6.42 -3.97
CA LEU A 429 22.54 6.21 -2.53
C LEU A 429 21.34 5.46 -1.92
N LEU A 430 20.17 5.60 -2.55
CA LEU A 430 18.98 4.83 -2.24
C LEU A 430 18.99 3.42 -2.86
N ASN A 431 19.78 3.18 -3.93
CA ASN A 431 19.91 1.84 -4.53
C ASN A 431 20.50 0.90 -3.46
N ASP A 432 19.83 -0.22 -3.19
CA ASP A 432 20.04 -0.98 -1.95
C ASP A 432 21.48 -1.52 -1.75
N LEU A 433 22.17 -1.80 -2.85
CA LEU A 433 23.60 -2.20 -2.87
C LEU A 433 24.57 -1.14 -2.32
N LYS A 434 24.12 0.12 -2.19
CA LYS A 434 24.84 1.25 -1.60
C LYS A 434 24.20 1.77 -0.31
N PHE A 435 22.89 1.62 -0.05
CA PHE A 435 22.27 2.22 1.13
C PHE A 435 22.85 1.72 2.47
N GLU A 436 23.05 0.41 2.66
CA GLU A 436 23.64 -0.08 3.92
C GLU A 436 25.08 0.42 4.15
N LYS A 437 25.82 0.60 3.04
CA LYS A 437 27.20 1.12 2.98
C LYS A 437 27.25 2.65 3.01
N SER A 438 26.11 3.33 2.86
CA SER A 438 26.02 4.78 2.95
C SER A 438 26.19 5.21 4.39
N ASN A 439 27.02 6.23 4.62
CA ASN A 439 27.14 6.81 5.95
C ASN A 439 26.06 7.87 6.23
N PHE A 440 25.29 8.35 5.24
CA PHE A 440 24.45 9.56 5.38
C PHE A 440 23.58 9.58 6.65
N ILE A 441 22.82 8.52 6.94
CA ILE A 441 21.94 8.46 8.11
C ILE A 441 22.73 8.31 9.44
N ASP A 442 23.94 7.77 9.39
CA ASP A 442 24.84 7.69 10.53
C ASP A 442 25.57 9.03 10.74
N GLU A 443 25.94 9.74 9.68
CA GLU A 443 26.52 11.08 9.71
C GLU A 443 25.52 12.11 10.24
N VAL A 444 24.28 12.09 9.73
CA VAL A 444 23.18 12.93 10.24
C VAL A 444 22.85 12.61 11.70
N GLY A 445 22.82 11.32 12.07
CA GLY A 445 22.64 10.91 13.46
C GLY A 445 23.78 11.34 14.38
N ALA A 446 25.02 11.38 13.88
CA ALA A 446 26.19 11.86 14.60
C ALA A 446 26.24 13.39 14.70
N VAL A 447 25.81 14.13 13.67
CA VAL A 447 25.60 15.58 13.77
C VAL A 447 24.56 15.87 14.86
N LEU A 448 23.45 15.12 14.91
CA LEU A 448 22.39 15.29 15.92
C LEU A 448 22.81 14.90 17.35
N GLU A 449 23.60 13.84 17.57
CA GLU A 449 23.96 13.36 18.91
C GLU A 449 25.38 13.69 19.39
N GLN A 450 26.25 14.22 18.52
CA GLN A 450 27.66 14.55 18.86
C GLN A 450 28.19 15.85 18.19
N GLY A 451 27.48 16.44 17.22
CA GLY A 451 27.86 17.71 16.60
C GLY A 451 28.85 17.62 15.43
N CYS A 452 29.10 16.43 14.89
CA CYS A 452 29.88 16.23 13.67
C CYS A 452 29.44 14.97 12.91
N PRO A 453 29.65 14.90 11.58
CA PRO A 453 29.28 13.72 10.80
C PRO A 453 30.18 12.50 11.07
N THR A 454 31.46 12.72 11.38
CA THR A 454 32.49 11.68 11.49
C THR A 454 33.04 11.55 12.91
N PRO A 455 32.34 10.84 13.83
CA PRO A 455 32.74 10.74 15.23
C PRO A 455 34.01 9.88 15.42
N PRO A 456 34.83 10.14 16.48
CA PRO A 456 34.57 11.09 17.56
C PRO A 456 34.88 12.54 17.19
N CYS A 457 33.98 13.45 17.58
CA CYS A 457 34.04 14.87 17.21
C CYS A 457 35.14 15.68 17.94
N ASP A 458 35.75 15.09 18.97
CA ASP A 458 36.95 15.59 19.64
C ASP A 458 38.01 14.48 19.71
N ALA A 459 39.25 14.81 19.37
CA ALA A 459 40.34 13.85 19.19
C ALA A 459 40.86 13.17 20.49
N VAL A 460 40.21 13.43 21.62
CA VAL A 460 40.68 13.03 22.96
C VAL A 460 40.14 11.65 23.38
N GLU A 461 38.91 11.28 23.01
CA GLU A 461 38.26 10.06 23.52
C GLU A 461 37.87 9.04 22.44
N LYS A 462 38.55 7.89 22.47
CA LYS A 462 38.45 6.82 21.45
C LYS A 462 37.18 5.94 21.52
N ARG A 463 36.07 6.38 22.13
CA ARG A 463 34.99 5.44 22.53
C ARG A 463 33.52 5.76 22.21
N GLN A 464 33.20 6.85 21.51
CA GLN A 464 31.79 7.18 21.19
C GLN A 464 31.40 6.88 19.73
N ARG A 465 31.07 5.61 19.44
CA ARG A 465 30.32 5.26 18.21
C ARG A 465 28.89 5.78 18.30
N LEU A 466 28.26 6.12 17.16
CA LEU A 466 26.85 6.50 17.14
C LEU A 466 25.98 5.36 17.69
N ASN A 467 25.17 5.68 18.70
CA ASN A 467 24.22 4.72 19.26
C ASN A 467 23.02 4.52 18.32
N TRP A 468 22.66 3.24 18.15
CA TRP A 468 21.55 2.77 17.33
C TRP A 468 21.65 3.06 15.82
N ALA A 469 22.86 3.26 15.27
CA ALA A 469 23.13 3.52 13.84
C ALA A 469 22.31 2.62 12.88
N ASN A 470 22.45 1.29 13.01
CA ASN A 470 21.68 0.31 12.22
C ASN A 470 20.15 0.48 12.35
N LYS A 471 19.65 0.93 13.51
CA LYS A 471 18.22 1.16 13.73
C LYS A 471 17.74 2.50 13.18
N ARG A 472 18.59 3.54 13.15
CA ARG A 472 18.33 4.79 12.42
C ARG A 472 18.22 4.50 10.92
N LYS A 473 19.16 3.72 10.36
CA LYS A 473 19.09 3.22 8.97
C LYS A 473 17.83 2.39 8.67
N ALA A 474 17.48 1.44 9.53
CA ALA A 474 16.25 0.67 9.38
C ALA A 474 14.99 1.54 9.47
N ASN A 475 14.95 2.49 10.41
CA ASN A 475 13.86 3.45 10.56
C ASN A 475 13.77 4.41 9.35
N PHE A 476 14.88 4.77 8.72
CA PHE A 476 14.89 5.54 7.47
C PHE A 476 14.31 4.73 6.31
N ARG A 477 14.69 3.45 6.14
CA ARG A 477 14.05 2.56 5.16
C ARG A 477 12.53 2.50 5.40
N SER A 478 12.11 2.22 6.64
CA SER A 478 10.69 2.21 7.00
C SER A 478 9.98 3.54 6.75
N ALA A 479 10.67 4.68 6.92
CA ALA A 479 10.11 5.99 6.61
C ALA A 479 9.98 6.23 5.10
N VAL A 480 11.01 5.95 4.30
CA VAL A 480 10.98 6.05 2.82
C VAL A 480 9.87 5.17 2.24
N GLU A 481 9.74 3.93 2.72
CA GLU A 481 8.63 3.04 2.35
C GLU A 481 7.25 3.55 2.81
N ALA A 482 7.16 4.12 4.01
CA ALA A 482 5.90 4.65 4.54
C ALA A 482 5.43 5.90 3.79
N LEU A 483 6.39 6.67 3.29
CA LEU A 483 6.21 7.83 2.41
C LEU A 483 6.03 7.40 0.95
N GLY A 484 5.82 6.12 0.64
CA GLY A 484 5.51 5.66 -0.72
C GLY A 484 6.60 5.88 -1.78
N LEU A 485 7.83 6.23 -1.38
CA LEU A 485 8.93 6.52 -2.29
C LEU A 485 9.58 5.20 -2.79
N PRO A 486 9.47 4.86 -4.10
CA PRO A 486 10.00 3.61 -4.60
C PRO A 486 11.51 3.71 -4.82
N ILE A 487 12.28 2.90 -4.08
CA ILE A 487 13.69 2.64 -4.40
C ILE A 487 13.74 1.94 -5.77
N LYS A 488 14.47 2.55 -6.72
CA LYS A 488 14.65 2.09 -8.10
C LYS A 488 16.09 2.31 -8.56
N SER A 489 16.72 1.26 -9.06
CA SER A 489 18.07 1.30 -9.62
C SER A 489 18.14 2.18 -10.87
N SER A 490 19.36 2.56 -11.28
CA SER A 490 19.59 3.26 -12.55
C SER A 490 19.16 2.41 -13.75
N ALA A 491 19.54 1.13 -13.78
CA ALA A 491 19.12 0.18 -14.81
C ALA A 491 17.58 0.00 -14.85
N PHE A 492 16.92 -0.10 -13.70
CA PHE A 492 15.45 -0.19 -13.67
C PHE A 492 14.78 1.09 -14.17
N ARG A 493 15.25 2.28 -13.78
CA ARG A 493 14.72 3.56 -14.29
C ARG A 493 14.84 3.70 -15.80
N GLU A 494 15.91 3.19 -16.40
CA GLU A 494 16.10 3.18 -17.85
C GLU A 494 15.15 2.20 -18.54
N ILE A 495 15.08 0.95 -18.08
CA ILE A 495 14.20 -0.10 -18.60
C ILE A 495 12.72 0.27 -18.43
N GLU A 496 12.33 0.83 -17.27
CA GLU A 496 10.99 1.38 -17.03
C GLU A 496 10.67 2.52 -18.00
N SER A 497 11.61 3.45 -18.24
CA SER A 497 11.44 4.53 -19.21
C SER A 497 11.26 4.01 -20.64
N MET A 498 11.91 2.91 -21.02
CA MET A 498 11.70 2.26 -22.32
C MET A 498 10.32 1.59 -22.40
N LEU A 499 9.95 0.79 -21.39
CA LEU A 499 8.68 0.07 -21.36
C LEU A 499 7.47 1.01 -21.26
N MET A 500 7.56 2.09 -20.46
CA MET A 500 6.49 3.09 -20.30
C MET A 500 6.18 3.86 -21.58
N LYS A 501 7.19 4.20 -22.39
CA LYS A 501 7.00 4.78 -23.74
C LYS A 501 6.24 3.83 -24.67
N GLY A 502 6.28 2.54 -24.38
CA GLY A 502 5.67 1.47 -25.14
C GLY A 502 4.38 0.90 -24.59
N LYS A 503 3.85 1.45 -23.48
CA LYS A 503 2.79 0.83 -22.69
C LYS A 503 1.59 0.37 -23.52
N GLU A 504 1.07 1.24 -24.40
CA GLU A 504 -0.12 0.94 -25.21
C GLU A 504 0.10 -0.25 -26.15
N VAL A 505 1.24 -0.31 -26.84
CA VAL A 505 1.62 -1.40 -27.75
C VAL A 505 1.96 -2.69 -26.97
N PHE A 506 2.52 -2.55 -25.77
CA PHE A 506 2.75 -3.69 -24.87
C PHE A 506 1.43 -4.29 -24.38
N GLU A 507 0.45 -3.46 -24.02
CA GLU A 507 -0.89 -3.89 -23.63
C GLU A 507 -1.66 -4.52 -24.81
N GLU A 508 -1.56 -3.93 -26.03
CA GLU A 508 -2.20 -4.44 -27.25
C GLU A 508 -1.61 -5.77 -27.77
N ILE A 509 -0.29 -5.96 -27.69
CA ILE A 509 0.40 -7.12 -28.31
C ILE A 509 0.81 -8.18 -27.27
N VAL A 510 1.34 -7.78 -26.11
CA VAL A 510 1.94 -8.71 -25.13
C VAL A 510 0.94 -9.12 -24.05
N LEU A 511 0.08 -8.20 -23.59
CA LEU A 511 -0.95 -8.46 -22.58
C LEU A 511 -2.32 -8.75 -23.21
N SER A 512 -2.29 -9.37 -24.39
CA SER A 512 -3.45 -9.68 -25.21
C SER A 512 -3.74 -11.18 -25.20
N SER A 513 -4.98 -11.50 -24.84
CA SER A 513 -5.53 -12.85 -24.70
C SER A 513 -6.47 -13.13 -25.87
N VAL A 514 -6.63 -14.39 -26.29
CA VAL A 514 -7.46 -14.76 -27.44
C VAL A 514 -8.56 -15.70 -27.01
N ASN A 515 -9.82 -15.36 -27.28
CA ASN A 515 -10.93 -16.26 -26.99
C ASN A 515 -10.94 -17.40 -28.03
N PRO A 516 -10.81 -18.68 -27.63
CA PRO A 516 -10.74 -19.79 -28.58
C PRO A 516 -12.01 -19.98 -29.44
N ASP A 517 -13.17 -19.50 -28.98
CA ASP A 517 -14.45 -19.72 -29.65
C ASP A 517 -14.75 -18.67 -30.75
N ASP A 518 -14.33 -17.40 -30.59
CA ASP A 518 -14.51 -16.33 -31.59
C ASP A 518 -13.21 -15.86 -32.29
N LYS A 519 -12.04 -16.21 -31.74
CA LYS A 519 -10.68 -15.88 -32.18
C LYS A 519 -10.34 -14.40 -32.21
N GLN A 520 -11.06 -13.56 -31.46
CA GLN A 520 -10.71 -12.16 -31.26
C GLN A 520 -9.67 -12.00 -30.15
N PRO A 521 -8.74 -11.04 -30.29
CA PRO A 521 -7.93 -10.57 -29.17
C PRO A 521 -8.76 -9.71 -28.22
N TYR A 522 -8.46 -9.82 -26.92
CA TYR A 522 -8.97 -8.95 -25.86
C TYR A 522 -7.85 -8.69 -24.85
N GLN A 523 -7.86 -7.53 -24.19
CA GLN A 523 -6.86 -7.22 -23.18
C GLN A 523 -7.04 -8.13 -21.95
N SER A 524 -5.96 -8.77 -21.49
CA SER A 524 -5.99 -9.67 -20.33
C SER A 524 -6.51 -8.93 -19.11
N TYR A 525 -7.40 -9.57 -18.35
CA TYR A 525 -7.83 -9.04 -17.05
C TYR A 525 -6.93 -9.52 -15.90
N ARG A 526 -6.14 -10.60 -16.09
CA ARG A 526 -5.27 -11.18 -15.04
C ARG A 526 -3.83 -10.71 -15.05
N TYR A 527 -3.36 -10.10 -16.14
CA TYR A 527 -1.97 -9.70 -16.34
C TYR A 527 -1.90 -8.24 -16.79
N GLN A 528 -1.89 -7.30 -15.84
CA GLN A 528 -1.78 -5.87 -16.16
C GLN A 528 -0.32 -5.42 -16.29
N PHE A 529 -0.11 -4.32 -17.01
CA PHE A 529 1.20 -3.71 -17.19
C PHE A 529 1.81 -3.22 -15.86
N ALA A 530 0.98 -2.65 -14.97
CA ALA A 530 1.42 -2.21 -13.64
C ALA A 530 1.96 -3.37 -12.80
N ASP A 531 1.24 -4.49 -12.76
CA ASP A 531 1.63 -5.72 -12.05
C ASP A 531 2.97 -6.26 -12.57
N PHE A 532 3.20 -6.18 -13.88
CA PHE A 532 4.45 -6.60 -14.51
C PHE A 532 5.63 -5.69 -14.13
N ILE A 533 5.44 -4.37 -14.19
CA ILE A 533 6.49 -3.40 -13.85
C ILE A 533 6.89 -3.50 -12.38
N GLU A 534 5.93 -3.65 -11.46
CA GLU A 534 6.25 -3.81 -10.04
C GLU A 534 6.92 -5.16 -9.75
N ALA A 535 6.44 -6.26 -10.34
CA ALA A 535 7.13 -7.56 -10.24
C ALA A 535 8.56 -7.52 -10.79
N LEU A 536 8.76 -6.83 -11.92
CA LEU A 536 10.08 -6.62 -12.51
C LEU A 536 10.99 -5.85 -11.54
N ARG A 537 10.49 -4.78 -10.91
CA ARG A 537 11.22 -3.99 -9.89
C ARG A 537 11.61 -4.84 -8.69
N LEU A 538 10.65 -5.56 -8.10
CA LEU A 538 10.87 -6.45 -6.95
C LEU A 538 11.97 -7.48 -7.26
N MET A 539 11.98 -8.04 -8.46
CA MET A 539 12.92 -9.10 -8.83
C MET A 539 14.26 -8.58 -9.40
N SER A 540 14.32 -7.39 -10.00
CA SER A 540 15.56 -6.82 -10.56
C SER A 540 16.40 -6.06 -9.54
N ASP A 541 15.74 -5.35 -8.61
CA ASP A 541 16.39 -4.40 -7.70
C ASP A 541 16.49 -4.93 -6.26
N ILE A 542 15.53 -5.75 -5.81
CA ILE A 542 15.54 -6.35 -4.46
C ILE A 542 16.01 -7.81 -4.53
N GLY A 543 15.40 -8.62 -5.40
CA GLY A 543 15.82 -10.01 -5.65
C GLY A 543 15.67 -10.94 -4.44
N TYR A 544 16.50 -11.99 -4.39
CA TYR A 544 16.58 -12.94 -3.27
C TYR A 544 17.94 -13.67 -3.25
N ASP A 545 18.52 -13.93 -2.07
CA ASP A 545 19.80 -14.64 -1.89
C ASP A 545 20.92 -14.19 -2.87
N ASP A 546 21.14 -12.87 -2.99
CA ASP A 546 22.06 -12.20 -3.94
C ASP A 546 21.76 -12.46 -5.45
N LYS A 547 20.57 -12.96 -5.80
CA LYS A 547 20.10 -13.20 -7.18
C LYS A 547 19.03 -12.20 -7.59
N PHE A 548 19.14 -11.74 -8.83
CA PHE A 548 18.26 -10.75 -9.43
C PHE A 548 17.77 -11.20 -10.82
N PHE A 549 16.57 -10.78 -11.21
CA PHE A 549 16.12 -10.89 -12.60
C PHE A 549 16.94 -9.91 -13.45
N TYR A 550 17.58 -10.42 -14.51
CA TYR A 550 18.56 -9.63 -15.24
C TYR A 550 17.88 -8.66 -16.22
N ILE A 551 18.12 -7.37 -16.00
CA ILE A 551 17.62 -6.26 -16.80
C ILE A 551 18.75 -5.39 -17.37
N GLY A 552 19.99 -5.87 -17.32
CA GLY A 552 21.19 -5.12 -17.69
C GLY A 552 22.02 -4.59 -16.50
N GLN A 553 21.67 -4.94 -15.26
CA GLN A 553 22.51 -4.62 -14.11
C GLN A 553 23.79 -5.49 -14.10
N PRO A 554 24.97 -4.93 -13.76
CA PRO A 554 26.26 -5.61 -13.93
C PRO A 554 26.39 -6.87 -13.04
N LEU A 555 26.67 -8.01 -13.68
CA LEU A 555 26.71 -9.31 -13.01
C LEU A 555 28.05 -9.55 -12.27
N ASN A 556 27.98 -9.46 -10.94
CA ASN A 556 29.00 -9.81 -9.92
C ASN A 556 30.20 -8.87 -9.74
N VAL A 557 30.29 -8.32 -8.52
CA VAL A 557 31.29 -7.35 -8.01
C VAL A 557 32.67 -8.00 -7.70
N LYS A 558 33.03 -9.12 -8.36
CA LYS A 558 34.22 -9.93 -8.01
C LYS A 558 35.29 -10.06 -9.10
N THR A 559 35.11 -9.41 -10.25
CA THR A 559 36.06 -9.48 -11.38
C THR A 559 36.37 -8.10 -12.00
N HIS A 560 36.44 -7.07 -11.16
CA HIS A 560 36.93 -5.73 -11.53
C HIS A 560 38.12 -5.31 -10.63
N GLU A 561 39.15 -6.16 -10.58
CA GLU A 561 40.51 -5.68 -10.27
C GLU A 561 41.17 -5.07 -11.53
N ASP A 562 40.71 -5.47 -12.74
CA ASP A 562 41.02 -4.80 -14.01
C ASP A 562 39.93 -3.76 -14.36
N GLY A 563 40.35 -2.51 -14.53
CA GLY A 563 39.48 -1.34 -14.70
C GLY A 563 38.88 -1.16 -16.08
N ALA A 564 38.10 -2.13 -16.57
CA ALA A 564 37.22 -1.94 -17.73
C ALA A 564 35.89 -1.30 -17.29
N GLU A 565 35.51 -0.19 -17.90
CA GLU A 565 34.19 0.44 -17.70
C GLU A 565 33.08 -0.40 -18.38
N PRO A 566 31.84 -0.41 -17.84
CA PRO A 566 30.71 -1.06 -18.48
C PRO A 566 30.26 -0.27 -19.72
N ASN A 567 30.22 -0.92 -20.89
CA ASN A 567 29.67 -0.34 -22.11
C ASN A 567 28.12 -0.37 -22.04
N GLY A 568 27.52 0.63 -21.39
CA GLY A 568 26.11 0.68 -20.98
C GLY A 568 25.10 0.12 -22.00
N ASP A 569 25.16 0.61 -23.24
CA ASP A 569 24.26 0.21 -24.34
C ASP A 569 24.11 -1.32 -24.51
N PHE A 570 25.20 -2.09 -24.34
CA PHE A 570 25.19 -3.54 -24.57
C PHE A 570 24.53 -4.33 -23.43
N ASP A 571 24.66 -3.88 -22.19
CA ASP A 571 24.02 -4.54 -21.04
C ASP A 571 22.52 -4.22 -20.99
N VAL A 572 22.09 -2.98 -21.34
CA VAL A 572 20.66 -2.64 -21.45
C VAL A 572 19.97 -3.45 -22.54
N VAL A 573 20.57 -3.57 -23.74
CA VAL A 573 20.06 -4.46 -24.81
C VAL A 573 20.00 -5.92 -24.36
N SER A 574 20.99 -6.38 -23.58
CA SER A 574 20.99 -7.72 -22.99
C SER A 574 19.84 -7.94 -22.00
N GLY A 575 19.52 -6.92 -21.20
CA GLY A 575 18.36 -6.88 -20.31
C GLY A 575 17.03 -6.98 -21.05
N ILE A 576 16.84 -6.14 -22.08
CA ILE A 576 15.65 -6.17 -22.94
C ILE A 576 15.47 -7.54 -23.60
N ILE A 577 16.55 -8.18 -24.09
CA ILE A 577 16.47 -9.52 -24.68
C ILE A 577 16.05 -10.58 -23.64
N ASN A 578 16.52 -10.49 -22.39
CA ASN A 578 16.08 -11.37 -21.29
C ASN A 578 14.59 -11.17 -20.97
N ILE A 579 14.13 -9.91 -20.90
CA ILE A 579 12.72 -9.53 -20.70
C ILE A 579 11.84 -10.08 -21.84
N CYS A 580 12.24 -9.88 -23.10
CA CYS A 580 11.49 -10.38 -24.25
C CYS A 580 11.40 -11.91 -24.27
N LEU A 581 12.50 -12.63 -24.01
CA LEU A 581 12.50 -14.10 -23.93
C LEU A 581 11.58 -14.61 -22.81
N PHE A 582 11.59 -13.94 -21.64
CA PHE A 582 10.70 -14.24 -20.53
C PHE A 582 9.22 -14.01 -20.89
N LEU A 583 8.91 -12.85 -21.47
CA LEU A 583 7.56 -12.48 -21.89
C LEU A 583 7.01 -13.42 -22.98
N SER A 584 7.82 -13.84 -23.96
CA SER A 584 7.37 -14.80 -24.97
C SER A 584 6.95 -16.14 -24.36
N GLN A 585 7.63 -16.59 -23.31
CA GLN A 585 7.22 -17.79 -22.56
C GLN A 585 5.96 -17.54 -21.74
N ALA A 586 5.77 -16.34 -21.17
CA ALA A 586 4.55 -15.98 -20.44
C ALA A 586 3.32 -15.90 -21.37
N VAL A 587 3.48 -15.31 -22.56
CA VAL A 587 2.45 -15.28 -23.62
C VAL A 587 2.11 -16.68 -24.09
N ALA A 588 3.12 -17.50 -24.39
CA ALA A 588 2.94 -18.86 -24.87
C ALA A 588 2.31 -19.83 -23.84
N GLN A 589 2.58 -19.63 -22.54
CA GLN A 589 2.13 -20.54 -21.49
C GLN A 589 0.87 -20.09 -20.75
N SER A 590 0.58 -18.78 -20.66
CA SER A 590 -0.43 -18.26 -19.74
C SER A 590 -1.29 -17.11 -20.29
N ILE A 591 -0.67 -16.05 -20.82
CA ILE A 591 -1.39 -14.79 -21.13
C ILE A 591 -2.33 -14.97 -22.33
N ARG A 592 -1.92 -15.69 -23.38
CA ARG A 592 -2.74 -15.90 -24.59
C ARG A 592 -4.07 -16.63 -24.31
N GLU A 593 -4.16 -17.37 -23.19
CA GLU A 593 -5.38 -18.06 -22.74
C GLU A 593 -5.99 -17.45 -21.44
N ASP A 594 -5.49 -16.28 -21.02
CA ASP A 594 -5.80 -15.55 -19.78
C ASP A 594 -5.97 -16.41 -18.51
N ALA A 595 -5.01 -17.32 -18.30
CA ALA A 595 -5.12 -18.33 -17.25
C ALA A 595 -3.83 -18.57 -16.46
N CYS A 596 -3.99 -18.76 -15.15
CA CYS A 596 -2.91 -18.76 -14.14
C CYS A 596 -2.64 -20.16 -13.56
N ASP A 597 -3.67 -20.97 -13.31
CA ASP A 597 -3.53 -22.38 -12.93
C ASP A 597 -3.41 -23.27 -14.18
N GLU A 598 -2.57 -24.30 -14.11
CA GLU A 598 -2.43 -25.33 -15.15
C GLU A 598 -3.78 -25.98 -15.51
N HIS A 599 -4.02 -26.23 -16.80
CA HIS A 599 -5.27 -26.79 -17.30
C HIS A 599 -5.27 -28.33 -17.32
N ASN A 600 -6.42 -28.91 -16.97
CA ASN A 600 -6.68 -30.34 -17.13
C ASN A 600 -6.90 -30.68 -18.62
N ILE A 601 -5.85 -31.11 -19.31
CA ILE A 601 -5.87 -31.37 -20.76
C ILE A 601 -5.51 -32.81 -21.13
N GLN A 602 -5.02 -33.63 -20.19
CA GLN A 602 -4.71 -35.02 -20.50
C GLN A 602 -5.96 -35.91 -20.56
N LEU A 603 -6.24 -36.45 -21.74
CA LEU A 603 -7.18 -37.54 -21.94
C LEU A 603 -6.58 -38.89 -21.51
N VAL A 604 -7.35 -39.67 -20.76
CA VAL A 604 -7.13 -41.11 -20.48
C VAL A 604 -8.37 -41.86 -20.92
N ASN A 605 -8.22 -42.86 -21.81
CA ASN A 605 -9.32 -43.64 -22.38
C ASN A 605 -10.52 -42.81 -22.91
N GLY A 606 -10.24 -41.63 -23.48
CA GLY A 606 -11.25 -40.74 -24.06
C GLY A 606 -12.04 -39.88 -23.05
N LYS A 607 -11.53 -39.71 -21.84
CA LYS A 607 -12.11 -38.88 -20.76
C LYS A 607 -11.00 -38.07 -20.08
N TYR A 608 -11.32 -36.98 -19.38
CA TYR A 608 -10.37 -36.23 -18.55
C TYR A 608 -10.51 -36.64 -17.06
N PRO A 609 -9.55 -37.39 -16.48
CA PRO A 609 -9.54 -37.70 -15.06
C PRO A 609 -9.51 -36.45 -14.18
N VAL A 610 -10.21 -36.49 -13.05
CA VAL A 610 -10.13 -35.45 -12.00
C VAL A 610 -8.80 -35.54 -11.25
N SER A 611 -8.30 -36.76 -11.06
CA SER A 611 -6.98 -37.06 -10.48
C SER A 611 -5.79 -36.63 -11.34
N ASN A 612 -6.01 -36.03 -12.52
CA ASN A 612 -4.97 -35.27 -13.23
C ASN A 612 -4.44 -34.09 -12.39
N SER A 613 -5.20 -33.61 -11.38
CA SER A 613 -4.72 -32.63 -10.40
C SER A 613 -3.49 -33.12 -9.61
N CYS A 614 -3.30 -34.43 -9.47
CA CYS A 614 -2.11 -35.07 -8.87
C CYS A 614 -0.92 -35.19 -9.83
N GLY A 615 -1.10 -34.81 -11.10
CA GLY A 615 -0.15 -35.06 -12.16
C GLY A 615 -0.81 -35.49 -13.46
N GLN A 616 -0.38 -34.86 -14.56
CA GLN A 616 -0.67 -35.27 -15.94
C GLN A 616 0.64 -35.49 -16.74
N PHE A 617 0.53 -36.17 -17.88
CA PHE A 617 1.63 -36.54 -18.79
C PHE A 617 2.72 -37.41 -18.13
N GLY A 618 2.34 -38.23 -17.15
CA GLY A 618 3.26 -39.11 -16.42
C GLY A 618 4.05 -38.44 -15.29
N LEU A 619 3.84 -37.14 -15.05
CA LEU A 619 4.35 -36.44 -13.88
C LEU A 619 3.50 -36.75 -12.64
N SER A 620 4.09 -36.69 -11.45
CA SER A 620 3.42 -36.91 -10.15
C SER A 620 3.76 -35.75 -9.21
N TYR A 621 2.85 -34.80 -9.04
CA TYR A 621 3.22 -33.47 -8.50
C TYR A 621 3.63 -33.48 -7.03
N GLN A 622 2.95 -34.30 -6.21
CA GLN A 622 3.33 -34.59 -4.83
C GLN A 622 4.71 -35.27 -4.69
N ASP A 623 5.25 -35.88 -5.75
CA ASP A 623 6.54 -36.59 -5.72
C ASP A 623 7.71 -35.78 -6.33
N ILE A 624 7.42 -34.59 -6.88
CA ILE A 624 8.44 -33.61 -7.29
C ILE A 624 9.02 -32.96 -6.03
N ASN A 625 9.97 -33.68 -5.40
CA ASN A 625 10.74 -33.26 -4.24
C ASN A 625 12.04 -32.57 -4.69
N CYS A 626 12.62 -31.70 -3.85
CA CYS A 626 13.94 -31.14 -4.12
C CYS A 626 15.05 -32.17 -3.89
N THR A 627 16.22 -31.97 -4.49
CA THR A 627 17.32 -32.94 -4.46
C THR A 627 18.68 -32.27 -4.20
N GLY A 628 19.65 -33.06 -3.71
CA GLY A 628 20.98 -32.57 -3.36
C GLY A 628 20.92 -31.52 -2.25
N ALA A 629 21.62 -30.39 -2.45
CA ALA A 629 21.77 -29.32 -1.47
C ALA A 629 20.48 -28.51 -1.18
N SER A 630 19.37 -28.80 -1.88
CA SER A 630 18.06 -28.16 -1.68
C SER A 630 16.99 -29.09 -1.09
N ALA A 631 17.35 -30.33 -0.72
CA ALA A 631 16.39 -31.35 -0.31
C ALA A 631 15.47 -30.92 0.86
N ASP A 632 15.99 -30.13 1.80
CA ASP A 632 15.26 -29.59 2.95
C ASP A 632 14.27 -28.47 2.58
N MET A 633 14.40 -27.85 1.41
CA MET A 633 13.50 -26.79 0.93
C MET A 633 12.13 -27.34 0.53
N THR A 634 12.02 -28.64 0.26
CA THR A 634 10.77 -29.30 -0.17
C THR A 634 9.63 -29.06 0.82
N CYS A 635 8.47 -28.58 0.36
CA CYS A 635 7.28 -28.49 1.21
C CYS A 635 6.93 -29.85 1.84
N PRO A 636 6.38 -29.90 3.07
CA PRO A 636 5.79 -31.13 3.60
C PRO A 636 4.65 -31.62 2.67
N LEU A 637 4.42 -32.93 2.64
CA LEU A 637 3.20 -33.47 2.04
C LEU A 637 2.11 -33.46 3.11
N ASP A 638 1.02 -32.76 2.84
CA ASP A 638 -0.13 -32.67 3.72
C ASP A 638 -1.37 -33.21 2.98
N THR A 639 -1.96 -34.27 3.53
CA THR A 639 -3.16 -34.93 2.98
C THR A 639 -4.45 -34.21 3.34
N ASN A 640 -4.40 -33.29 4.31
CA ASN A 640 -5.56 -32.58 4.84
C ASN A 640 -5.86 -31.29 4.06
N GLN A 641 -4.93 -30.81 3.23
CA GLN A 641 -5.12 -29.63 2.39
C GLN A 641 -6.28 -29.78 1.41
N SER A 642 -7.05 -28.70 1.25
CA SER A 642 -8.11 -28.59 0.26
C SER A 642 -8.06 -27.21 -0.40
N PHE A 643 -7.99 -27.23 -1.74
CA PHE A 643 -7.88 -26.04 -2.57
C PHE A 643 -8.38 -26.37 -3.99
N SER A 644 -8.91 -25.36 -4.69
CA SER A 644 -9.30 -25.45 -6.11
C SER A 644 -8.65 -24.29 -6.88
N GLY A 645 -8.16 -24.56 -8.08
CA GLY A 645 -7.61 -23.54 -8.97
C GLY A 645 -8.70 -22.56 -9.41
N VAL A 646 -8.30 -21.33 -9.72
CA VAL A 646 -9.22 -20.25 -10.11
C VAL A 646 -9.41 -20.13 -11.62
N THR A 647 -8.59 -20.80 -12.44
CA THR A 647 -8.72 -20.79 -13.90
C THR A 647 -8.84 -22.17 -14.53
N ARG A 648 -9.74 -22.29 -15.51
CA ARG A 648 -9.83 -23.38 -16.49
C ARG A 648 -9.70 -22.81 -17.91
N ALA A 649 -9.50 -23.66 -18.91
CA ALA A 649 -9.48 -23.23 -20.30
C ALA A 649 -10.82 -22.59 -20.70
N LEU A 650 -10.78 -21.62 -21.61
CA LEU A 650 -11.93 -20.76 -21.94
C LEU A 650 -12.99 -21.40 -22.85
N THR A 651 -12.70 -22.56 -23.46
CA THR A 651 -13.67 -23.24 -24.34
C THR A 651 -14.90 -23.71 -23.57
N LEU A 652 -16.09 -23.59 -24.18
CA LEU A 652 -17.40 -23.88 -23.56
C LEU A 652 -17.54 -25.25 -22.87
N ARG A 653 -16.68 -26.23 -23.19
CA ARG A 653 -16.68 -27.59 -22.60
C ARG A 653 -15.40 -27.98 -21.86
N ALA A 654 -14.50 -27.04 -21.60
CA ALA A 654 -13.29 -27.29 -20.83
C ALA A 654 -13.62 -27.93 -19.47
N PRO A 655 -12.81 -28.91 -19.00
CA PRO A 655 -12.91 -29.42 -17.64
C PRO A 655 -12.87 -28.31 -16.60
N GLN A 656 -13.44 -28.58 -15.43
CA GLN A 656 -13.32 -27.69 -14.28
C GLN A 656 -11.85 -27.52 -13.85
N PRO A 657 -11.51 -26.44 -13.10
CA PRO A 657 -10.16 -26.25 -12.58
C PRO A 657 -9.66 -27.45 -11.76
N PHE A 658 -8.34 -27.62 -11.68
CA PHE A 658 -7.75 -28.62 -10.80
C PHE A 658 -8.15 -28.38 -9.34
N LYS A 659 -8.24 -29.47 -8.57
CA LYS A 659 -8.59 -29.43 -7.16
C LYS A 659 -7.87 -30.51 -6.37
N CYS A 660 -7.55 -30.22 -5.12
CA CYS A 660 -7.07 -31.16 -4.13
C CYS A 660 -7.98 -31.13 -2.91
N ALA A 661 -8.09 -32.27 -2.24
CA ALA A 661 -8.87 -32.43 -1.02
C ALA A 661 -8.59 -33.81 -0.37
N PRO A 662 -8.89 -33.99 0.92
CA PRO A 662 -8.74 -35.28 1.60
C PRO A 662 -9.73 -36.33 1.08
N LYS A 663 -9.43 -37.63 1.25
CA LYS A 663 -10.37 -38.71 0.88
C LYS A 663 -11.68 -38.69 1.68
N SER A 664 -11.76 -37.99 2.82
CA SER A 664 -13.02 -37.73 3.53
C SER A 664 -13.94 -36.76 2.78
N GLN A 665 -13.39 -35.87 1.95
CA GLN A 665 -14.13 -34.89 1.15
C GLN A 665 -14.35 -35.35 -0.30
N PHE A 666 -13.45 -36.16 -0.87
CA PHE A 666 -13.64 -36.79 -2.19
C PHE A 666 -13.19 -38.26 -2.17
N PRO A 667 -14.01 -39.18 -1.63
CA PRO A 667 -13.67 -40.60 -1.49
C PRO A 667 -13.59 -41.35 -2.83
N VAL A 668 -14.17 -40.80 -3.90
CA VAL A 668 -14.07 -41.27 -5.27
C VAL A 668 -13.91 -40.06 -6.18
N THR A 669 -12.83 -40.02 -6.98
CA THR A 669 -12.71 -39.06 -8.07
C THR A 669 -12.82 -39.79 -9.41
N GLY A 670 -13.75 -39.34 -10.25
CA GLY A 670 -13.92 -39.87 -11.60
C GLY A 670 -13.34 -38.93 -12.65
N TYR A 671 -14.21 -38.45 -13.54
CA TYR A 671 -13.80 -37.77 -14.77
C TYR A 671 -14.80 -36.69 -15.20
N TRP A 672 -14.33 -35.72 -15.99
CA TRP A 672 -15.18 -34.74 -16.66
C TRP A 672 -15.87 -35.34 -17.88
N ASP A 673 -17.21 -35.30 -17.91
CA ASP A 673 -18.01 -35.71 -19.06
C ASP A 673 -18.29 -34.50 -19.97
N GLU A 674 -17.42 -34.32 -20.96
CA GLU A 674 -17.49 -33.23 -21.96
C GLU A 674 -18.87 -33.11 -22.65
N ARG A 675 -19.65 -34.20 -22.74
CA ARG A 675 -20.98 -34.19 -23.38
C ARG A 675 -22.10 -33.73 -22.45
N ARG A 676 -21.88 -33.82 -21.14
CA ARG A 676 -22.84 -33.41 -20.11
C ARG A 676 -22.45 -32.11 -19.41
N VAL A 677 -21.18 -31.70 -19.53
CA VAL A 677 -20.61 -30.54 -18.84
C VAL A 677 -20.71 -30.71 -17.31
N GLU A 678 -20.53 -31.95 -16.84
CA GLU A 678 -20.56 -32.35 -15.42
C GLU A 678 -19.37 -33.27 -15.06
N GLU A 679 -19.07 -33.38 -13.76
CA GLU A 679 -18.07 -34.32 -13.24
C GLU A 679 -18.75 -35.61 -12.74
N ASP A 680 -18.32 -36.77 -13.24
CA ASP A 680 -18.77 -38.06 -12.71
C ASP A 680 -18.01 -38.39 -11.42
N HIS A 681 -18.72 -38.31 -10.29
CA HIS A 681 -18.23 -38.73 -8.97
C HIS A 681 -18.62 -40.18 -8.59
N LYS A 682 -19.27 -40.92 -9.50
CA LYS A 682 -19.87 -42.25 -9.24
C LYS A 682 -18.95 -43.38 -9.70
N THR A 683 -18.08 -43.08 -10.66
CA THR A 683 -17.18 -44.01 -11.34
C THR A 683 -15.74 -43.63 -11.03
N ALA A 684 -15.06 -44.37 -10.15
CA ALA A 684 -13.64 -44.19 -9.91
C ALA A 684 -12.86 -44.28 -11.25
N PHE A 685 -12.12 -43.23 -11.59
CA PHE A 685 -11.44 -43.14 -12.88
C PHE A 685 -9.99 -42.70 -12.69
N SER A 686 -9.07 -43.48 -13.23
CA SER A 686 -7.64 -43.31 -13.00
C SER A 686 -7.01 -42.28 -13.94
N ASN A 687 -6.11 -41.45 -13.42
CA ASN A 687 -5.13 -40.76 -14.26
C ASN A 687 -4.13 -41.76 -14.87
N GLN A 688 -3.18 -41.27 -15.69
CA GLN A 688 -2.17 -42.12 -16.34
C GLN A 688 -1.32 -42.92 -15.32
N LEU A 689 -1.19 -42.44 -14.07
CA LEU A 689 -0.44 -43.08 -12.99
C LEU A 689 -1.28 -44.01 -12.11
N GLY A 690 -2.58 -44.21 -12.41
CA GLY A 690 -3.46 -45.08 -11.63
C GLY A 690 -4.15 -44.41 -10.43
N ARG A 691 -3.90 -43.13 -10.13
CA ARG A 691 -4.54 -42.42 -9.00
C ARG A 691 -6.03 -42.19 -9.28
N THR A 692 -6.87 -42.46 -8.28
CA THR A 692 -8.35 -42.38 -8.34
C THR A 692 -8.92 -41.45 -7.25
N ASP A 693 -8.04 -40.57 -6.75
CA ASP A 693 -8.22 -39.64 -5.65
C ASP A 693 -7.41 -38.35 -5.91
N VAL A 694 -7.69 -37.27 -5.16
CA VAL A 694 -6.95 -35.98 -5.22
C VAL A 694 -6.27 -35.59 -3.89
N GLU A 695 -5.98 -36.58 -3.05
CA GLU A 695 -5.40 -36.39 -1.72
C GLU A 695 -3.91 -36.04 -1.79
N GLY A 696 -3.53 -34.96 -1.11
CA GLY A 696 -2.17 -34.40 -1.12
C GLY A 696 -1.75 -33.75 -2.45
N CYS A 697 -2.69 -33.52 -3.38
CA CYS A 697 -2.40 -33.18 -4.77
C CYS A 697 -2.39 -31.66 -5.09
N CYS A 698 -2.18 -30.78 -4.10
CA CYS A 698 -2.33 -29.32 -4.23
C CYS A 698 -1.23 -28.59 -5.04
N TRP A 699 -0.48 -29.31 -5.87
CA TRP A 699 0.85 -28.92 -6.36
C TRP A 699 0.94 -28.78 -7.89
N TRP A 700 -0.18 -28.58 -8.59
CA TRP A 700 -0.19 -28.20 -10.01
C TRP A 700 0.43 -26.80 -10.22
N GLY A 701 0.77 -26.47 -11.47
CA GLY A 701 1.52 -25.24 -11.77
C GLY A 701 0.68 -23.96 -11.74
N ARG A 702 1.32 -22.84 -11.37
CA ARG A 702 0.66 -21.55 -11.09
C ARG A 702 1.51 -20.33 -11.50
N GLY A 703 0.85 -19.27 -11.96
CA GLY A 703 1.49 -18.02 -12.40
C GLY A 703 1.91 -18.08 -13.87
N VAL A 704 2.70 -17.11 -14.34
CA VAL A 704 2.96 -16.93 -15.79
C VAL A 704 3.63 -18.12 -16.49
N PHE A 705 4.29 -19.00 -15.74
CA PHE A 705 4.90 -20.25 -16.23
C PHE A 705 4.19 -21.49 -15.67
N ARG A 706 2.85 -21.51 -15.67
CA ARG A 706 2.01 -22.59 -15.12
C ARG A 706 2.32 -24.00 -15.62
N ASN A 707 3.05 -24.14 -16.74
CA ASN A 707 3.44 -25.45 -17.28
C ASN A 707 4.76 -26.00 -16.67
N VAL A 708 5.46 -25.25 -15.80
CA VAL A 708 6.72 -25.69 -15.15
C VAL A 708 6.82 -25.35 -13.65
N THR A 709 6.07 -24.36 -13.18
CA THR A 709 6.00 -23.85 -11.78
C THR A 709 5.23 -24.78 -10.82
N ARG A 710 5.54 -26.07 -10.84
CA ARG A 710 4.76 -27.14 -10.19
C ARG A 710 5.58 -28.03 -9.25
N GLY A 711 4.87 -28.71 -8.35
CA GLY A 711 5.44 -29.69 -7.43
C GLY A 711 5.95 -29.12 -6.11
N ARG A 712 6.05 -29.99 -5.10
CA ARG A 712 6.44 -29.64 -3.72
C ARG A 712 7.82 -28.98 -3.61
N CYS A 713 8.71 -29.19 -4.57
CA CYS A 713 9.99 -28.48 -4.62
C CYS A 713 9.85 -27.00 -4.97
N PHE A 714 9.09 -26.65 -6.02
CA PHE A 714 8.99 -25.27 -6.49
C PHE A 714 8.36 -24.34 -5.44
N PHE A 715 7.20 -24.72 -4.91
CA PHE A 715 6.54 -23.99 -3.83
C PHE A 715 7.37 -23.97 -2.53
N GLY A 716 8.15 -25.01 -2.29
CA GLY A 716 9.09 -25.09 -1.18
C GLY A 716 10.25 -24.10 -1.31
N GLN A 717 10.80 -23.97 -2.51
CA GLN A 717 11.80 -22.96 -2.84
C GLN A 717 11.23 -21.53 -2.73
N LEU A 718 10.00 -21.26 -3.19
CA LEU A 718 9.35 -19.96 -2.98
C LEU A 718 9.24 -19.63 -1.49
N ASN A 719 8.73 -20.56 -0.67
CA ASN A 719 8.61 -20.37 0.79
C ASN A 719 9.98 -20.13 1.45
N TYR A 720 10.97 -20.95 1.08
CA TYR A 720 12.32 -20.90 1.61
C TYR A 720 13.05 -19.61 1.22
N HIS A 721 12.88 -19.08 0.02
CA HIS A 721 13.68 -17.95 -0.47
C HIS A 721 12.97 -16.59 -0.32
N ILE A 722 11.64 -16.52 -0.52
CA ILE A 722 10.90 -15.25 -0.58
C ILE A 722 9.57 -15.25 0.20
N GLY A 723 9.30 -16.28 1.01
CA GLY A 723 8.03 -16.44 1.75
C GLY A 723 8.16 -16.40 3.28
N LYS A 724 7.13 -16.93 3.96
CA LYS A 724 7.02 -16.99 5.43
C LYS A 724 8.16 -17.78 6.08
N ARG A 725 8.66 -18.86 5.45
CA ARG A 725 9.83 -19.61 5.95
C ARG A 725 11.12 -18.78 5.93
N ALA A 726 11.36 -17.99 4.88
CA ALA A 726 12.51 -17.07 4.84
C ALA A 726 12.48 -16.08 6.02
N ALA A 727 11.32 -15.46 6.26
CA ALA A 727 11.11 -14.49 7.34
C ALA A 727 11.26 -15.12 8.75
N ILE A 728 10.69 -16.31 8.97
CA ILE A 728 10.82 -17.07 10.24
C ILE A 728 12.28 -17.46 10.52
N GLU A 729 13.05 -17.79 9.49
CA GLU A 729 14.48 -18.10 9.60
C GLU A 729 15.37 -16.83 9.67
N GLY A 730 14.77 -15.64 9.75
CA GLY A 730 15.49 -14.36 9.91
C GLY A 730 16.19 -13.87 8.63
N ARG A 731 15.82 -14.38 7.46
CA ARG A 731 16.35 -13.98 6.15
C ARG A 731 15.42 -12.94 5.49
N PRO A 732 15.96 -12.03 4.65
CA PRO A 732 15.14 -11.14 3.85
C PRO A 732 14.08 -11.91 3.05
N SER A 733 12.86 -11.39 2.98
CA SER A 733 11.72 -12.03 2.34
C SER A 733 10.84 -10.97 1.68
N LEU A 734 10.47 -11.19 0.42
CA LEU A 734 9.58 -10.30 -0.32
C LEU A 734 8.13 -10.44 0.16
N TYR A 735 7.73 -11.66 0.57
CA TYR A 735 6.37 -12.02 0.98
C TYR A 735 6.39 -12.66 2.39
N PRO A 736 6.75 -11.92 3.46
CA PRO A 736 6.97 -12.47 4.80
C PRO A 736 5.71 -13.05 5.46
N SER A 737 4.51 -12.70 4.98
CA SER A 737 3.23 -13.28 5.39
C SER A 737 2.96 -14.67 4.82
N VAL A 738 3.59 -15.03 3.68
CA VAL A 738 3.06 -16.02 2.73
C VAL A 738 3.69 -17.39 2.87
N ASP A 739 2.92 -18.34 3.42
CA ASP A 739 3.32 -19.75 3.50
C ASP A 739 2.98 -20.47 2.19
N PHE A 740 3.88 -20.39 1.20
CA PHE A 740 3.72 -21.08 -0.09
C PHE A 740 3.62 -22.62 0.03
N CYS A 741 3.82 -23.21 1.22
CA CYS A 741 3.58 -24.65 1.46
C CYS A 741 2.19 -24.98 2.01
N LYS A 742 1.33 -23.99 2.28
CA LYS A 742 -0.01 -24.20 2.85
C LYS A 742 -1.11 -23.64 1.96
N PHE A 743 -1.95 -24.54 1.46
CA PHE A 743 -3.20 -24.22 0.78
C PHE A 743 -4.36 -24.76 1.65
N ALA A 744 -4.57 -24.09 2.79
CA ALA A 744 -5.36 -24.63 3.89
C ALA A 744 -6.67 -23.87 4.11
N CYS A 745 -7.77 -24.63 4.09
CA CYS A 745 -9.05 -24.26 4.68
C CYS A 745 -9.10 -24.81 6.12
N ASP A 746 -8.40 -24.15 7.05
CA ASP A 746 -8.15 -24.67 8.41
C ASP A 746 -9.34 -24.52 9.38
N LYS A 747 -10.36 -25.39 9.25
CA LYS A 747 -11.21 -25.89 10.36
C LYS A 747 -12.15 -27.02 9.92
N GLU A 748 -11.99 -28.19 10.53
CA GLU A 748 -13.07 -29.19 10.59
C GLU A 748 -14.08 -28.80 11.68
N VAL A 749 -15.36 -28.69 11.32
CA VAL A 749 -16.48 -28.76 12.28
C VAL A 749 -17.33 -29.98 11.93
N SER A 750 -17.17 -31.05 12.69
CA SER A 750 -17.90 -32.30 12.47
C SER A 750 -19.27 -32.27 13.15
N VAL A 751 -20.33 -32.09 12.36
CA VAL A 751 -21.73 -32.21 12.82
C VAL A 751 -22.33 -33.51 12.29
N GLN A 752 -22.90 -34.31 13.18
CA GLN A 752 -23.31 -35.69 12.90
C GLN A 752 -24.82 -35.77 12.59
N PHE A 753 -25.19 -36.06 11.33
CA PHE A 753 -26.61 -36.26 10.94
C PHE A 753 -26.86 -37.48 10.03
N SER A 754 -28.14 -37.82 9.91
CA SER A 754 -28.66 -39.11 9.41
C SER A 754 -28.56 -39.33 7.90
N PRO A 755 -28.53 -40.60 7.41
CA PRO A 755 -28.09 -40.91 6.05
C PRO A 755 -29.18 -40.78 4.97
N LYS A 756 -29.10 -39.72 4.15
CA LYS A 756 -29.44 -39.72 2.70
C LYS A 756 -28.98 -38.42 2.05
N PHE A 757 -28.45 -38.55 0.82
CA PHE A 757 -27.71 -37.54 0.06
C PHE A 757 -26.39 -37.09 0.69
N ILE A 758 -25.31 -37.24 -0.09
CA ILE A 758 -24.01 -36.64 0.15
C ILE A 758 -23.77 -35.71 -1.06
N ILE A 759 -23.53 -34.43 -0.79
CA ILE A 759 -23.09 -33.45 -1.79
C ILE A 759 -21.71 -32.97 -1.33
N HIS A 760 -20.66 -33.43 -2.01
CA HIS A 760 -19.29 -33.00 -1.73
C HIS A 760 -19.00 -31.71 -2.51
N GLY A 761 -19.23 -30.56 -1.86
CA GLY A 761 -18.91 -29.23 -2.40
C GLY A 761 -18.19 -28.37 -1.35
N CYS A 762 -16.89 -28.15 -1.53
CA CYS A 762 -16.07 -27.38 -0.59
C CYS A 762 -16.22 -25.87 -0.81
N TYR A 763 -17.32 -25.28 -0.33
CA TYR A 763 -17.58 -23.82 -0.40
C TYR A 763 -18.24 -23.23 0.86
N PHE A 764 -17.80 -23.66 2.05
CA PHE A 764 -18.30 -23.15 3.33
C PHE A 764 -17.22 -22.90 4.38
N PHE A 765 -17.50 -21.90 5.23
CA PHE A 765 -16.68 -21.31 6.29
C PHE A 765 -15.40 -20.58 5.84
N PHE A 766 -15.13 -19.39 6.41
CA PHE A 766 -14.01 -19.19 7.34
C PHE A 766 -14.33 -18.08 8.35
N GLU A 767 -13.88 -18.27 9.59
CA GLU A 767 -13.77 -17.20 10.59
C GLU A 767 -12.45 -16.43 10.39
N LYS A 768 -12.36 -15.23 10.97
CA LYS A 768 -11.14 -14.41 11.15
C LYS A 768 -9.82 -15.21 11.05
N GLY A 769 -9.14 -15.12 9.91
CA GLY A 769 -7.86 -15.77 9.65
C GLY A 769 -7.14 -15.15 8.46
N GLU A 770 -5.83 -15.37 8.40
CA GLU A 770 -4.99 -14.99 7.25
C GLU A 770 -5.51 -15.70 5.99
N PHE A 771 -5.81 -14.96 4.91
CA PHE A 771 -5.96 -15.59 3.59
C PHE A 771 -4.58 -16.15 3.18
N PRO A 772 -4.47 -17.41 2.75
CA PRO A 772 -3.25 -17.89 2.10
C PRO A 772 -3.09 -17.17 0.76
N GLU A 773 -2.14 -16.24 0.67
CA GLU A 773 -1.77 -15.51 -0.56
C GLU A 773 -1.14 -16.47 -1.58
N ALA A 774 -1.97 -17.31 -2.21
CA ALA A 774 -1.53 -18.24 -3.24
C ALA A 774 -1.47 -17.54 -4.60
N VAL A 775 -0.40 -17.82 -5.36
CA VAL A 775 0.01 -17.19 -6.64
C VAL A 775 -1.15 -16.84 -7.61
N CYS A 776 -2.23 -17.63 -7.66
CA CYS A 776 -3.38 -17.34 -8.52
C CYS A 776 -4.66 -16.91 -7.76
N ALA A 777 -4.76 -17.17 -6.45
CA ALA A 777 -6.02 -17.14 -5.70
C ALA A 777 -6.31 -15.84 -4.94
N SER A 778 -5.40 -14.87 -4.95
CA SER A 778 -5.60 -13.55 -4.33
C SER A 778 -5.75 -12.46 -5.39
N GLU A 779 -6.64 -11.51 -5.10
CA GLU A 779 -6.80 -10.23 -5.81
C GLU A 779 -5.71 -9.22 -5.39
N PHE A 780 -5.04 -9.47 -4.26
CA PHE A 780 -3.95 -8.67 -3.72
C PHE A 780 -2.55 -9.16 -4.10
N SER A 781 -2.44 -10.12 -5.04
CA SER A 781 -1.16 -10.71 -5.45
C SER A 781 -1.06 -10.88 -6.98
N HIS A 782 -1.23 -9.80 -7.72
CA HIS A 782 -1.21 -9.81 -9.18
C HIS A 782 0.24 -9.84 -9.70
N GLU A 783 1.09 -9.01 -9.11
CA GLU A 783 2.55 -9.01 -9.25
C GLU A 783 3.17 -10.38 -8.88
N LEU A 784 2.64 -11.10 -7.88
CA LEU A 784 3.09 -12.42 -7.48
C LEU A 784 3.00 -13.46 -8.62
N ARG A 785 2.04 -13.32 -9.54
CA ARG A 785 1.90 -14.18 -10.75
C ARG A 785 3.14 -14.09 -11.64
N TRP A 786 3.70 -12.89 -11.74
CA TRP A 786 4.94 -12.59 -12.46
C TRP A 786 6.18 -12.98 -11.65
N VAL A 787 6.23 -12.60 -10.36
CA VAL A 787 7.35 -12.93 -9.46
C VAL A 787 7.61 -14.43 -9.38
N ALA A 788 6.57 -15.27 -9.27
CA ALA A 788 6.73 -16.72 -9.28
C ALA A 788 7.40 -17.25 -10.57
N GLY A 789 7.09 -16.62 -11.72
CA GLY A 789 7.73 -16.92 -13.00
C GLY A 789 9.18 -16.42 -13.06
N MET A 790 9.43 -15.18 -12.65
CA MET A 790 10.77 -14.56 -12.63
C MET A 790 11.72 -15.31 -11.68
N PHE A 791 11.23 -15.74 -10.52
CA PHE A 791 11.94 -16.61 -9.58
C PHE A 791 12.38 -17.93 -10.25
N HIS A 792 11.47 -18.58 -10.97
CA HIS A 792 11.77 -19.80 -11.71
C HIS A 792 12.78 -19.56 -12.85
N TRP A 793 12.63 -18.45 -13.58
CA TRP A 793 13.54 -18.01 -14.63
C TRP A 793 14.97 -17.82 -14.14
N ILE A 794 15.14 -17.12 -13.00
CA ILE A 794 16.42 -16.92 -12.33
C ILE A 794 17.08 -18.27 -12.00
N HIS A 795 16.31 -19.23 -11.48
CA HIS A 795 16.81 -20.52 -10.99
C HIS A 795 17.07 -21.57 -12.10
N VAL A 796 16.35 -21.53 -13.21
CA VAL A 796 16.40 -22.56 -14.26
C VAL A 796 17.05 -22.07 -15.55
N VAL A 797 16.82 -20.81 -15.94
CA VAL A 797 17.27 -20.25 -17.23
C VAL A 797 18.49 -19.34 -17.03
N GLN A 798 18.41 -18.30 -16.19
CA GLN A 798 19.53 -17.36 -16.02
C GLN A 798 20.78 -18.03 -15.43
N SER A 799 20.62 -18.93 -14.46
CA SER A 799 21.72 -19.71 -13.88
C SER A 799 22.07 -20.98 -14.67
N TYR A 800 21.61 -21.14 -15.91
CA TYR A 800 22.02 -22.27 -16.75
C TYR A 800 23.43 -22.05 -17.31
N ASP A 801 24.40 -22.80 -16.76
CA ASP A 801 25.72 -23.03 -17.34
C ASP A 801 26.04 -24.53 -17.27
N GLN A 802 25.98 -25.22 -18.41
CA GLN A 802 26.38 -26.62 -18.51
C GLN A 802 26.97 -26.97 -19.88
N ARG A 803 28.04 -27.78 -19.88
CA ARG A 803 28.61 -28.43 -21.08
C ARG A 803 29.08 -27.47 -22.18
N GLY A 804 29.53 -26.27 -21.81
CA GLY A 804 29.97 -25.24 -22.76
C GLY A 804 28.79 -24.47 -23.41
N TRP A 805 27.66 -24.39 -22.71
CA TRP A 805 26.54 -23.52 -23.06
C TRP A 805 26.10 -22.78 -21.80
N SER A 806 26.27 -21.47 -21.81
CA SER A 806 25.88 -20.55 -20.73
C SER A 806 24.83 -19.56 -21.25
N TYR A 807 23.74 -19.38 -20.50
CA TYR A 807 22.64 -18.49 -20.91
C TYR A 807 23.08 -17.03 -20.96
N MET A 808 23.76 -16.54 -19.93
CA MET A 808 24.21 -15.15 -19.87
C MET A 808 25.29 -14.84 -20.92
N GLU A 809 26.12 -15.83 -21.29
CA GLU A 809 27.05 -15.70 -22.41
C GLU A 809 26.30 -15.64 -23.75
N LYS A 810 25.25 -16.46 -23.91
CA LYS A 810 24.40 -16.46 -25.11
C LYS A 810 23.66 -15.14 -25.33
N ILE A 811 23.07 -14.55 -24.29
CA ILE A 811 22.42 -13.23 -24.41
C ILE A 811 23.43 -12.15 -24.81
N ARG A 812 24.54 -11.99 -24.07
CA ARG A 812 25.55 -10.95 -24.36
C ARG A 812 26.08 -11.03 -25.81
N ASN A 813 26.34 -12.24 -26.30
CA ASN A 813 26.76 -12.46 -27.67
C ASN A 813 25.68 -12.07 -28.70
N ILE A 814 24.40 -12.25 -28.39
CA ILE A 814 23.30 -11.81 -29.28
C ILE A 814 23.13 -10.29 -29.21
N SER A 815 23.24 -9.66 -28.04
CA SER A 815 23.23 -8.19 -27.92
C SER A 815 24.33 -7.55 -28.76
N ALA A 816 25.53 -8.14 -28.78
CA ALA A 816 26.64 -7.71 -29.64
C ALA A 816 26.34 -7.89 -31.14
N ILE A 817 25.53 -8.88 -31.53
CA ILE A 817 25.08 -9.10 -32.92
C ILE A 817 23.96 -8.12 -33.30
N VAL A 818 22.99 -7.88 -32.41
CA VAL A 818 21.88 -6.94 -32.62
C VAL A 818 22.39 -5.50 -32.74
N ALA A 819 23.36 -5.10 -31.90
CA ALA A 819 23.99 -3.78 -31.94
C ALA A 819 24.75 -3.49 -33.27
N ILE A 820 25.05 -4.52 -34.07
CA ILE A 820 25.65 -4.38 -35.42
C ILE A 820 24.67 -4.71 -36.56
N ASN A 821 23.35 -4.63 -36.29
CA ASN A 821 22.26 -4.96 -37.22
C ASN A 821 22.28 -6.41 -37.76
N GLY A 822 22.77 -7.35 -36.97
CA GLY A 822 22.70 -8.78 -37.27
C GLY A 822 21.34 -9.40 -36.93
N THR A 823 21.01 -10.52 -37.56
CA THR A 823 19.79 -11.29 -37.29
C THR A 823 19.93 -12.16 -36.04
N ILE A 824 18.84 -12.28 -35.26
CA ILE A 824 18.81 -13.14 -34.08
C ILE A 824 18.56 -14.59 -34.49
N ASP A 825 19.29 -15.52 -33.88
CA ASP A 825 19.14 -16.96 -34.05
C ASP A 825 17.85 -17.45 -33.37
N SER A 826 16.83 -17.77 -34.18
CA SER A 826 15.55 -18.31 -33.73
C SER A 826 15.67 -19.57 -32.87
N SER A 827 16.74 -20.34 -33.05
CA SER A 827 16.95 -21.56 -32.27
C SER A 827 17.19 -21.27 -30.78
N LEU A 828 17.49 -20.03 -30.35
CA LEU A 828 17.57 -19.71 -28.92
C LEU A 828 16.22 -19.82 -28.21
N ALA A 829 15.12 -19.35 -28.82
CA ALA A 829 13.81 -19.40 -28.17
C ALA A 829 13.40 -20.85 -27.83
N MET A 830 13.62 -21.78 -28.77
CA MET A 830 13.42 -23.22 -28.56
C MET A 830 14.40 -23.82 -27.53
N GLN A 831 15.67 -23.40 -27.52
CA GLN A 831 16.66 -23.84 -26.52
C GLN A 831 16.26 -23.41 -25.11
N VAL A 832 15.72 -22.20 -24.96
CA VAL A 832 15.24 -21.66 -23.67
C VAL A 832 14.01 -22.42 -23.17
N ASP A 833 13.01 -22.69 -24.02
CA ASP A 833 11.87 -23.53 -23.64
C ASP A 833 12.30 -24.96 -23.24
N CYS A 834 13.26 -25.57 -23.95
CA CYS A 834 13.82 -26.86 -23.55
C CYS A 834 14.57 -26.82 -22.20
N ILE A 835 15.30 -25.74 -21.90
CA ILE A 835 15.95 -25.54 -20.60
C ILE A 835 14.88 -25.40 -19.51
N LEU A 836 13.89 -24.54 -19.72
CA LEU A 836 12.78 -24.27 -18.83
C LEU A 836 11.98 -25.53 -18.48
N LYS A 837 11.72 -26.40 -19.47
CA LYS A 837 10.97 -27.66 -19.28
C LYS A 837 11.79 -28.86 -18.82
N THR A 838 13.08 -28.94 -19.16
CA THR A 838 13.84 -30.20 -19.04
C THR A 838 15.25 -30.08 -18.46
N GLY A 839 15.72 -28.87 -18.17
CA GLY A 839 17.09 -28.61 -17.72
C GLY A 839 18.15 -28.96 -18.77
N LYS A 840 17.83 -28.86 -20.07
CA LYS A 840 18.71 -29.22 -21.19
C LYS A 840 18.49 -28.29 -22.38
N VAL A 841 19.57 -27.94 -23.08
CA VAL A 841 19.56 -27.14 -24.33
C VAL A 841 18.76 -27.79 -25.47
N LYS A 842 18.55 -29.12 -25.47
CA LYS A 842 17.83 -29.84 -26.52
C LYS A 842 16.87 -30.89 -25.93
N CYS A 843 15.65 -30.91 -26.45
CA CYS A 843 14.56 -31.78 -26.03
C CYS A 843 13.53 -31.92 -27.18
N ASP A 844 12.75 -33.01 -27.17
CA ASP A 844 11.70 -33.27 -28.16
C ASP A 844 10.33 -32.69 -27.77
N VAL A 845 10.27 -31.97 -26.63
CA VAL A 845 9.05 -31.34 -26.05
C VAL A 845 9.09 -29.81 -26.15
N ALA A 846 9.93 -29.30 -27.04
CA ALA A 846 10.06 -27.88 -27.34
C ALA A 846 8.73 -27.33 -27.86
N MET A 847 8.29 -26.20 -27.31
CA MET A 847 7.31 -25.35 -27.96
C MET A 847 8.07 -24.36 -28.84
N ASP A 848 7.67 -24.23 -30.10
CA ASP A 848 8.23 -23.19 -30.94
C ASP A 848 7.58 -21.86 -30.57
N THR A 849 8.32 -21.03 -29.85
CA THR A 849 7.94 -19.65 -29.50
C THR A 849 8.71 -18.63 -30.33
N THR A 850 9.27 -19.01 -31.49
CA THR A 850 10.05 -18.12 -32.35
C THR A 850 9.22 -16.93 -32.82
N ASP A 851 8.02 -17.19 -33.36
CA ASP A 851 7.16 -16.13 -33.89
C ASP A 851 6.69 -15.19 -32.77
N ILE A 852 6.31 -15.75 -31.61
CA ILE A 852 5.94 -14.98 -30.39
C ILE A 852 7.12 -14.13 -29.89
N PHE A 853 8.37 -14.62 -30.01
CA PHE A 853 9.55 -13.83 -29.69
C PHE A 853 9.83 -12.75 -30.74
N GLY A 854 9.52 -12.97 -32.02
CA GLY A 854 9.49 -11.93 -33.03
C GLY A 854 8.43 -10.86 -32.74
N GLU A 855 7.21 -11.26 -32.37
CA GLU A 855 6.09 -10.37 -31.98
C GLU A 855 6.46 -9.52 -30.76
N VAL A 856 6.85 -10.15 -29.64
CA VAL A 856 7.23 -9.47 -28.39
C VAL A 856 8.46 -8.60 -28.56
N LEU A 857 9.51 -9.06 -29.27
CA LEU A 857 10.67 -8.23 -29.52
C LEU A 857 10.35 -7.06 -30.45
N SER A 858 9.48 -7.22 -31.45
CA SER A 858 9.05 -6.10 -32.29
C SER A 858 8.23 -5.09 -31.48
N ALA A 859 7.37 -5.57 -30.58
CA ALA A 859 6.63 -4.72 -29.66
C ALA A 859 7.60 -3.88 -28.80
N VAL A 860 8.60 -4.51 -28.16
CA VAL A 860 9.50 -3.84 -27.19
C VAL A 860 10.66 -3.06 -27.84
N ALA A 861 11.20 -3.50 -28.98
CA ALA A 861 12.38 -2.88 -29.60
C ALA A 861 12.08 -1.62 -30.43
N ASN A 862 10.81 -1.41 -30.81
CA ASN A 862 10.39 -0.20 -31.54
C ASN A 862 10.51 1.11 -30.72
N PHE A 863 10.87 1.03 -29.43
CA PHE A 863 11.02 2.21 -28.54
C PHE A 863 12.42 2.83 -28.49
N ASN A 864 13.34 2.36 -29.35
CA ASN A 864 14.49 3.05 -29.97
C ASN A 864 15.68 2.07 -30.12
N LEU A 865 15.90 1.57 -31.33
CA LEU A 865 17.23 1.21 -31.83
C LEU A 865 17.60 2.19 -32.95
N PRO A 866 18.89 2.57 -33.13
CA PRO A 866 19.30 3.63 -34.07
C PRO A 866 19.31 3.17 -35.53
N THR A 867 18.13 2.86 -36.09
CA THR A 867 17.95 2.59 -37.52
C THR A 867 17.95 3.89 -38.34
N ALA A 868 18.70 3.90 -39.45
CA ALA A 868 19.03 5.10 -40.20
C ALA A 868 17.83 5.82 -40.84
N SER A 869 17.96 7.14 -40.99
CA SER A 869 16.97 8.03 -41.61
C SER A 869 16.48 7.54 -42.98
N PRO A 870 15.15 7.45 -43.21
CA PRO A 870 14.62 7.22 -44.55
C PRO A 870 15.02 8.34 -45.52
N THR A 871 15.65 7.97 -46.64
CA THR A 871 16.11 8.92 -47.66
C THR A 871 14.94 9.72 -48.24
N VAL A 872 14.99 11.05 -48.13
CA VAL A 872 13.97 11.93 -48.71
C VAL A 872 14.09 11.97 -50.23
N THR A 873 13.10 11.39 -50.92
CA THR A 873 12.86 11.60 -52.36
C THR A 873 11.52 12.29 -52.59
N GLN A 874 11.52 13.63 -52.49
CA GLN A 874 10.56 14.47 -53.22
C GLN A 874 10.63 14.13 -54.73
N PRO A 875 9.50 14.16 -55.47
CA PRO A 875 9.04 15.47 -55.95
C PRO A 875 7.53 15.70 -56.20
N THR A 876 7.22 17.00 -56.31
CA THR A 876 6.17 17.62 -57.16
C THR A 876 4.70 17.73 -56.70
N LEU A 877 4.10 18.82 -57.21
CA LEU A 877 2.84 19.49 -56.86
C LEU A 877 1.63 18.96 -57.68
N PRO A 878 0.37 19.36 -57.36
CA PRO A 878 -0.83 18.59 -57.71
C PRO A 878 -1.53 18.99 -59.02
N PRO A 879 -2.51 18.18 -59.45
CA PRO A 879 -3.76 18.75 -59.93
C PRO A 879 -5.04 18.06 -59.42
N VAL A 880 -6.00 18.90 -59.06
CA VAL A 880 -7.42 18.94 -59.49
C VAL A 880 -7.88 17.85 -60.49
N ASP A 881 -8.96 17.10 -60.19
CA ASP A 881 -10.27 17.19 -60.90
C ASP A 881 -11.33 16.15 -60.47
N PHE A 882 -12.61 16.57 -60.52
CA PHE A 882 -13.82 15.72 -60.59
C PHE A 882 -14.27 15.69 -62.06
N PRO A 883 -14.89 14.62 -62.61
CA PRO A 883 -16.37 14.60 -62.62
C PRO A 883 -17.11 13.23 -62.72
N THR A 884 -18.42 13.33 -62.46
CA THR A 884 -19.59 12.47 -62.78
C THR A 884 -19.46 11.43 -63.92
N THR A 885 -20.14 10.27 -63.84
CA THR A 885 -21.59 10.03 -64.11
C THR A 885 -21.99 8.59 -63.64
N VAL A 886 -23.21 8.00 -63.74
CA VAL A 886 -24.42 8.18 -64.59
C VAL A 886 -25.75 7.83 -63.83
N SER A 887 -26.73 8.74 -63.88
CA SER A 887 -28.18 8.59 -64.23
C SER A 887 -28.88 7.19 -64.27
N SER A 888 -30.20 7.04 -64.04
CA SER A 888 -31.31 7.95 -63.62
C SER A 888 -32.67 7.20 -63.44
N VAL A 889 -33.78 7.95 -63.23
CA VAL A 889 -35.23 7.58 -63.25
C VAL A 889 -35.84 7.11 -61.91
N THR A 890 -37.03 7.55 -61.41
CA THR A 890 -37.84 8.78 -61.62
C THR A 890 -38.84 9.05 -60.45
N LYS A 891 -39.04 10.34 -60.16
CA LYS A 891 -40.10 11.07 -59.41
C LYS A 891 -41.45 10.37 -59.09
N LEU A 892 -42.01 10.70 -57.90
CA LEU A 892 -43.15 11.65 -57.78
C LEU A 892 -43.19 12.35 -56.39
N ARG A 893 -44.21 13.17 -56.09
CA ARG A 893 -44.30 14.10 -54.93
C ARG A 893 -45.66 14.01 -54.18
N CYS A 894 -45.70 14.61 -52.98
CA CYS A 894 -46.73 15.53 -52.44
C CYS A 894 -47.54 15.16 -51.17
N ALA A 895 -47.34 15.98 -50.13
CA ALA A 895 -48.34 16.87 -49.49
C ALA A 895 -49.26 16.41 -48.31
N THR A 896 -48.99 17.04 -47.14
CA THR A 896 -49.91 17.80 -46.27
C THR A 896 -51.13 17.17 -45.53
N SER A 897 -51.01 17.14 -44.18
CA SER A 897 -51.80 17.95 -43.21
C SER A 897 -53.09 17.45 -42.51
N LEU A 898 -53.37 18.11 -41.36
CA LEU A 898 -54.64 18.33 -40.62
C LEU A 898 -55.09 17.35 -39.50
N PHE A 899 -55.22 17.91 -38.27
CA PHE A 899 -56.30 17.69 -37.26
C PHE A 899 -56.44 16.27 -36.61
N SER A 900 -57.07 16.04 -35.43
CA SER A 900 -57.45 16.90 -34.27
C SER A 900 -58.08 16.05 -33.12
N SER A 901 -58.08 16.61 -31.90
CA SER A 901 -59.14 16.53 -30.84
C SER A 901 -59.58 15.24 -30.13
N TYR A 902 -59.58 15.33 -28.77
CA TYR A 902 -60.62 14.85 -27.80
C TYR A 902 -60.86 13.32 -27.64
N ALA A 903 -61.41 12.78 -26.54
CA ALA A 903 -61.47 13.18 -25.11
C ALA A 903 -62.07 12.04 -24.24
N ASN A 904 -61.89 12.12 -22.91
CA ASN A 904 -62.78 11.63 -21.85
C ASN A 904 -63.20 10.12 -21.72
N SER A 905 -62.62 9.48 -20.70
CA SER A 905 -63.30 9.04 -19.45
C SER A 905 -64.02 7.67 -19.29
N PHE A 906 -63.89 7.18 -18.05
CA PHE A 906 -64.90 6.54 -17.16
C PHE A 906 -65.12 5.01 -17.06
N ILE A 907 -65.06 4.57 -15.77
CA ILE A 907 -65.89 3.57 -15.06
C ILE A 907 -65.48 2.07 -15.02
N TYR A 908 -65.46 1.55 -13.78
CA TYR A 908 -65.77 0.22 -13.18
C TYR A 908 -66.20 -0.98 -14.09
N ASP A 909 -66.16 -2.26 -13.68
CA ASP A 909 -66.21 -2.84 -12.32
C ASP A 909 -65.75 -4.32 -12.23
N THR A 910 -65.63 -4.88 -11.00
CA THR A 910 -65.76 -6.31 -10.56
C THR A 910 -64.99 -7.45 -11.29
N SER A 911 -64.17 -8.28 -10.62
CA SER A 911 -64.49 -9.48 -9.79
C SER A 911 -64.98 -10.73 -10.60
N CYS A 912 -64.80 -12.02 -10.24
CA CYS A 912 -64.22 -12.73 -9.07
C CYS A 912 -64.07 -14.26 -9.38
N PHE A 913 -63.57 -15.10 -8.45
CA PHE A 913 -63.51 -16.61 -8.46
C PHE A 913 -62.60 -17.31 -9.52
N ASP A 914 -62.01 -18.52 -9.33
CA ASP A 914 -61.53 -19.25 -8.12
C ASP A 914 -60.65 -20.50 -8.47
N SER A 915 -59.98 -21.07 -7.45
CA SER A 915 -59.54 -22.48 -7.25
C SER A 915 -58.77 -23.33 -8.31
N ILE A 916 -57.54 -23.75 -7.91
CA ILE A 916 -56.92 -25.11 -7.88
C ILE A 916 -57.77 -26.31 -8.40
N VAL A 917 -57.32 -27.40 -9.09
CA VAL A 917 -56.06 -28.21 -9.03
C VAL A 917 -55.76 -29.04 -10.33
N ASP A 918 -54.47 -29.39 -10.52
CA ASP A 918 -53.86 -30.65 -11.03
C ASP A 918 -53.93 -31.22 -12.48
N PHE A 919 -52.71 -31.56 -12.95
CA PHE A 919 -52.22 -32.70 -13.79
C PHE A 919 -52.51 -32.91 -15.31
N CYS A 920 -51.39 -33.22 -16.00
CA CYS A 920 -51.20 -34.20 -17.11
C CYS A 920 -51.28 -33.83 -18.62
N VAL A 921 -50.12 -33.46 -19.19
CA VAL A 921 -49.46 -33.97 -20.43
C VAL A 921 -50.29 -34.24 -21.71
N PHE A 922 -50.03 -33.53 -22.83
CA PHE A 922 -49.44 -34.11 -24.08
C PHE A 922 -49.10 -33.07 -25.20
N LYS A 923 -48.29 -33.53 -26.18
CA LYS A 923 -47.71 -32.87 -27.37
C LYS A 923 -48.66 -32.08 -28.29
N SER A 924 -48.11 -31.09 -29.01
CA SER A 924 -48.57 -30.62 -30.34
C SER A 924 -47.39 -30.15 -31.25
N PRO A 925 -47.58 -29.95 -32.57
CA PRO A 925 -46.49 -30.05 -33.57
C PRO A 925 -46.14 -28.78 -34.40
N VAL A 926 -45.09 -28.94 -35.22
CA VAL A 926 -44.68 -28.16 -36.43
C VAL A 926 -45.89 -27.95 -37.38
N VAL A 927 -46.10 -26.88 -38.19
CA VAL A 927 -45.21 -26.13 -39.15
C VAL A 927 -45.67 -24.63 -39.31
N PRO A 928 -45.29 -23.81 -40.34
CA PRO A 928 -44.55 -22.55 -40.15
C PRO A 928 -45.31 -21.23 -40.46
N PRO A 929 -44.64 -20.07 -40.30
CA PRO A 929 -44.90 -18.88 -41.11
C PRO A 929 -43.65 -18.37 -41.87
N THR A 930 -43.89 -17.77 -43.05
CA THR A 930 -42.90 -17.04 -43.89
C THR A 930 -43.17 -15.51 -43.81
N PRO A 931 -42.36 -14.59 -44.39
CA PRO A 931 -41.59 -13.67 -43.52
C PRO A 931 -41.91 -12.17 -43.70
N PHE A 932 -41.95 -11.43 -42.60
CA PHE A 932 -41.85 -9.96 -42.55
C PHE A 932 -41.41 -9.50 -41.15
N PRO A 933 -40.79 -8.31 -41.00
CA PRO A 933 -39.91 -7.59 -41.93
C PRO A 933 -38.45 -7.62 -41.44
N SER A 934 -37.54 -6.95 -42.16
CA SER A 934 -36.16 -6.77 -41.71
C SER A 934 -36.07 -5.97 -40.41
N ILE A 935 -35.37 -6.53 -39.42
CA ILE A 935 -34.96 -5.84 -38.19
C ILE A 935 -34.23 -4.55 -38.58
N SER A 936 -34.71 -3.39 -38.10
CA SER A 936 -33.89 -2.18 -38.06
C SER A 936 -32.71 -2.45 -37.14
N THR A 937 -31.49 -2.13 -37.59
CA THR A 937 -30.26 -2.29 -36.81
C THR A 937 -30.46 -1.86 -35.36
N PRO A 938 -29.93 -2.61 -34.36
CA PRO A 938 -29.86 -2.11 -32.99
C PRO A 938 -29.28 -0.69 -33.00
N PRO A 939 -29.78 0.24 -32.16
CA PRO A 939 -29.19 1.56 -32.08
C PRO A 939 -27.69 1.43 -31.78
N THR A 940 -26.88 2.20 -32.50
CA THR A 940 -25.43 2.26 -32.28
C THR A 940 -25.16 2.46 -30.79
N SER A 941 -24.25 1.66 -30.22
CA SER A 941 -23.92 1.64 -28.80
C SER A 941 -23.83 3.06 -28.23
N SER A 942 -24.76 3.43 -27.36
CA SER A 942 -24.82 4.76 -26.77
C SER A 942 -23.53 5.07 -26.00
N PRO A 943 -23.02 6.31 -26.07
CA PRO A 943 -21.78 6.65 -25.38
C PRO A 943 -21.95 6.47 -23.86
N VAL A 944 -21.00 5.80 -23.23
CA VAL A 944 -20.93 5.74 -21.75
C VAL A 944 -20.45 7.11 -21.27
N ILE A 945 -21.40 7.92 -20.77
CA ILE A 945 -21.13 9.31 -20.34
C ILE A 945 -20.38 9.36 -19.00
N PHE A 946 -20.37 8.25 -18.26
CA PHE A 946 -19.66 8.09 -17.00
C PHE A 946 -18.17 7.80 -17.21
N VAL A 947 -17.43 8.84 -17.61
CA VAL A 947 -15.98 8.83 -17.80
C VAL A 947 -15.24 8.84 -16.46
N SER A 948 -13.97 8.41 -16.45
CA SER A 948 -13.06 8.40 -15.29
C SER A 948 -12.99 9.75 -14.54
N PRO A 949 -12.73 9.73 -13.21
CA PRO A 949 -12.73 10.93 -12.36
C PRO A 949 -11.89 12.10 -12.88
N SER A 950 -12.39 13.32 -12.67
CA SER A 950 -11.73 14.56 -13.07
C SER A 950 -11.73 15.55 -11.90
N LYS A 951 -10.62 15.61 -11.15
CA LYS A 951 -10.47 16.46 -9.95
C LYS A 951 -10.93 17.91 -10.19
N PRO A 952 -10.60 18.59 -11.31
CA PRO A 952 -11.11 19.94 -11.59
C PRO A 952 -12.65 20.06 -11.65
N ASN A 953 -13.37 19.05 -12.17
CA ASN A 953 -14.84 19.09 -12.18
C ASN A 953 -15.42 18.74 -10.80
N ILE A 954 -14.75 17.88 -10.02
CA ILE A 954 -15.11 17.64 -8.62
C ILE A 954 -15.01 18.96 -7.84
N ASP A 955 -13.85 19.63 -7.90
CA ASP A 955 -13.59 20.90 -7.18
C ASP A 955 -14.63 21.99 -7.52
N ILE A 956 -14.99 22.13 -8.81
CA ILE A 956 -16.02 23.07 -9.28
C ILE A 956 -17.40 22.74 -8.68
N ILE A 957 -17.79 21.46 -8.67
CA ILE A 957 -19.10 21.03 -8.18
C ILE A 957 -19.16 21.11 -6.64
N MET A 958 -18.10 20.72 -5.94
CA MET A 958 -18.03 20.86 -4.48
C MET A 958 -18.17 22.33 -4.05
N LYS A 959 -17.51 23.26 -4.77
CA LYS A 959 -17.69 24.70 -4.55
C LYS A 959 -19.12 25.17 -4.82
N TYR A 960 -19.74 24.72 -5.92
CA TYR A 960 -21.13 25.06 -6.24
C TYR A 960 -22.10 24.56 -5.16
N LEU A 961 -21.88 23.36 -4.63
CA LEU A 961 -22.69 22.81 -3.54
C LEU A 961 -22.56 23.62 -2.25
N GLU A 962 -21.35 24.07 -1.87
CA GLU A 962 -21.16 24.98 -0.73
C GLU A 962 -21.87 26.32 -0.94
N GLU A 963 -21.81 26.89 -2.16
CA GLU A 963 -22.58 28.10 -2.52
C GLU A 963 -24.11 27.90 -2.42
N LYS A 964 -24.60 26.65 -2.53
CA LYS A 964 -26.02 26.28 -2.36
C LYS A 964 -26.35 25.70 -0.99
N ARG A 965 -25.39 25.63 -0.06
CA ARG A 965 -25.50 24.95 1.24
C ARG A 965 -26.81 25.23 1.97
N SER A 966 -27.12 26.48 2.29
CA SER A 966 -28.31 26.83 3.07
C SER A 966 -29.64 26.55 2.35
N SER A 967 -29.61 26.49 1.01
CA SER A 967 -30.74 26.08 0.19
C SER A 967 -30.95 24.56 0.27
N ILE A 968 -29.87 23.78 0.24
CA ILE A 968 -29.88 22.31 0.39
C ILE A 968 -30.28 21.91 1.81
N GLU A 969 -29.71 22.54 2.84
CA GLU A 969 -30.07 22.31 4.25
C GLU A 969 -31.57 22.53 4.50
N ALA A 970 -32.09 23.71 4.11
CA ALA A 970 -33.47 24.09 4.38
C ALA A 970 -34.53 23.35 3.53
N LYS A 971 -34.21 22.96 2.28
CA LYS A 971 -35.17 22.30 1.37
C LYS A 971 -35.05 20.78 1.35
N ILE A 972 -33.84 20.23 1.46
CA ILE A 972 -33.54 18.82 1.19
C ILE A 972 -33.18 18.03 2.44
N LEU A 973 -32.39 18.60 3.35
CA LEU A 973 -31.90 17.90 4.55
C LEU A 973 -32.85 18.01 5.76
N THR A 974 -33.77 18.97 5.73
CA THR A 974 -34.78 19.16 6.78
C THR A 974 -35.86 18.06 6.75
N PRO A 975 -36.11 17.32 7.86
CA PRO A 975 -37.19 16.32 7.96
C PRO A 975 -38.61 16.89 7.78
N LEU A 976 -39.63 16.03 7.73
CA LEU A 976 -41.03 16.50 7.78
C LEU A 976 -41.51 16.83 9.20
N THR A 977 -40.83 16.32 10.25
CA THR A 977 -41.05 16.70 11.65
C THR A 977 -40.26 17.97 11.97
N THR A 978 -40.97 19.07 12.25
CA THR A 978 -40.38 20.42 12.41
C THR A 978 -39.55 20.63 13.67
N ASP A 979 -39.68 19.71 14.64
CA ASP A 979 -39.20 19.90 16.01
C ASP A 979 -37.93 19.06 16.28
N GLU A 980 -37.41 18.36 15.27
CA GLU A 980 -36.29 17.42 15.38
C GLU A 980 -35.06 17.84 14.58
N LEU A 981 -33.87 17.58 15.13
CA LEU A 981 -32.61 17.63 14.37
C LEU A 981 -32.53 16.45 13.40
N GLY A 982 -32.23 16.72 12.13
CA GLY A 982 -32.00 15.71 11.10
C GLY A 982 -30.71 14.91 11.32
N ILE A 983 -30.73 13.60 11.06
CA ILE A 983 -29.51 12.76 11.10
C ILE A 983 -28.61 12.89 9.86
N TYR A 984 -29.11 13.54 8.81
CA TYR A 984 -28.43 13.73 7.53
C TYR A 984 -27.92 15.17 7.41
N THR A 985 -26.65 15.39 7.75
CA THR A 985 -25.96 16.69 7.71
C THR A 985 -25.41 17.04 6.32
N PHE A 986 -25.18 18.33 6.07
CA PHE A 986 -24.60 18.80 4.80
C PHE A 986 -23.12 18.40 4.66
N GLU A 987 -22.35 18.49 5.75
CA GLU A 987 -20.94 18.10 5.81
C GLU A 987 -20.76 16.62 5.46
N GLY A 988 -21.46 15.72 6.15
CA GLY A 988 -21.45 14.30 5.82
C GLY A 988 -21.89 13.98 4.38
N PHE A 989 -22.72 14.82 3.75
CA PHE A 989 -23.05 14.69 2.32
C PHE A 989 -21.86 15.12 1.45
N THR A 990 -21.26 16.30 1.69
CA THR A 990 -20.19 16.84 0.84
C THR A 990 -18.86 16.10 1.00
N GLU A 991 -18.46 15.75 2.22
CA GLU A 991 -17.29 14.90 2.50
C GLU A 991 -17.40 13.56 1.75
N THR A 992 -18.55 12.91 1.85
CA THR A 992 -18.77 11.60 1.22
C THR A 992 -18.91 11.72 -0.30
N LEU A 993 -19.53 12.80 -0.81
CA LEU A 993 -19.63 13.03 -2.26
C LEU A 993 -18.26 13.23 -2.89
N SER A 994 -17.37 13.99 -2.24
CA SER A 994 -15.99 14.19 -2.69
C SER A 994 -15.26 12.85 -2.82
N LEU A 995 -15.28 12.04 -1.75
CA LEU A 995 -14.69 10.70 -1.69
C LEU A 995 -15.26 9.75 -2.76
N MET A 996 -16.59 9.73 -2.92
CA MET A 996 -17.28 8.92 -3.93
C MET A 996 -17.00 9.39 -5.36
N ALA A 997 -16.80 10.69 -5.59
CA ALA A 997 -16.50 11.25 -6.90
C ALA A 997 -15.04 10.97 -7.31
N THR A 998 -14.08 11.04 -6.37
CA THR A 998 -12.70 10.57 -6.62
C THR A 998 -12.64 9.07 -6.92
N GLY A 999 -13.64 8.32 -6.46
CA GLY A 999 -13.85 6.90 -6.77
C GLY A 999 -13.32 5.97 -5.68
N ILE A 1000 -14.14 4.98 -5.32
CA ILE A 1000 -13.73 3.92 -4.40
C ILE A 1000 -12.95 2.87 -5.20
N THR A 1001 -11.73 2.59 -4.73
CA THR A 1001 -10.82 1.54 -5.26
C THR A 1001 -10.77 1.49 -6.79
N GLY A 1002 -10.60 2.66 -7.42
CA GLY A 1002 -10.32 2.82 -8.86
C GLY A 1002 -11.39 2.40 -9.86
N SER A 1003 -12.52 1.83 -9.41
CA SER A 1003 -13.45 1.09 -10.29
C SER A 1003 -14.92 1.54 -10.19
N LYS A 1004 -15.33 2.20 -9.10
CA LYS A 1004 -16.70 2.69 -8.90
C LYS A 1004 -16.66 4.15 -8.42
N SER A 1005 -17.27 5.08 -9.16
CA SER A 1005 -17.32 6.51 -8.79
C SER A 1005 -18.72 7.10 -8.96
N PHE A 1006 -19.10 8.01 -8.07
CA PHE A 1006 -20.33 8.80 -8.20
C PHE A 1006 -20.10 9.91 -9.23
N TYR A 1007 -20.99 10.03 -10.21
CA TYR A 1007 -20.77 10.93 -11.33
C TYR A 1007 -21.19 12.38 -11.00
N VAL A 1008 -20.21 13.28 -11.00
CA VAL A 1008 -20.40 14.72 -10.81
C VAL A 1008 -20.07 15.53 -12.07
N GLY A 1009 -20.13 14.94 -13.26
CA GLY A 1009 -19.73 15.62 -14.51
C GLY A 1009 -18.28 15.32 -14.94
N HIS A 1010 -17.83 14.09 -14.70
CA HIS A 1010 -16.52 13.61 -15.14
C HIS A 1010 -16.37 13.57 -16.67
N GLY A 1011 -15.13 13.54 -17.15
CA GLY A 1011 -14.80 13.65 -18.57
C GLY A 1011 -14.50 15.09 -18.99
N SER A 1012 -15.05 15.52 -20.13
CA SER A 1012 -14.71 16.81 -20.75
C SER A 1012 -15.27 18.01 -19.98
N ASN A 1013 -14.40 19.00 -19.69
CA ASN A 1013 -14.74 20.20 -18.93
C ASN A 1013 -15.58 21.18 -19.78
N ASN A 1014 -16.89 20.90 -19.89
CA ASN A 1014 -17.87 21.76 -20.55
C ASN A 1014 -19.15 21.86 -19.70
N ALA A 1015 -20.00 22.84 -20.02
CA ALA A 1015 -21.23 23.12 -19.28
C ALA A 1015 -22.23 21.95 -19.29
N GLU A 1016 -22.28 21.16 -20.36
CA GLU A 1016 -23.18 20.00 -20.48
C GLU A 1016 -22.76 18.86 -19.55
N SER A 1017 -21.45 18.58 -19.40
CA SER A 1017 -20.93 17.62 -18.42
C SER A 1017 -21.29 18.05 -17.00
N GLN A 1018 -21.10 19.35 -16.69
CA GLN A 1018 -21.43 19.93 -15.39
C GLN A 1018 -22.95 19.88 -15.11
N LYS A 1019 -23.80 20.18 -16.11
CA LYS A 1019 -25.26 20.06 -15.97
C LYS A 1019 -25.70 18.62 -15.74
N ARG A 1020 -25.13 17.62 -16.45
CA ARG A 1020 -25.37 16.19 -16.16
C ARG A 1020 -24.94 15.80 -14.75
N GLY A 1021 -23.80 16.31 -14.27
CA GLY A 1021 -23.33 16.12 -12.89
C GLY A 1021 -24.33 16.65 -11.86
N LEU A 1022 -24.75 17.91 -11.99
CA LEU A 1022 -25.71 18.55 -11.10
C LEU A 1022 -27.09 17.87 -11.13
N VAL A 1023 -27.58 17.45 -12.30
CA VAL A 1023 -28.84 16.70 -12.42
C VAL A 1023 -28.72 15.30 -11.79
N ASN A 1024 -27.59 14.60 -11.93
CA ASN A 1024 -27.36 13.32 -11.25
C ASN A 1024 -27.35 13.47 -9.72
N ILE A 1025 -26.77 14.56 -9.21
CA ILE A 1025 -26.83 14.92 -7.78
C ILE A 1025 -28.26 15.25 -7.35
N ALA A 1026 -29.01 16.02 -8.15
CA ALA A 1026 -30.42 16.34 -7.87
C ALA A 1026 -31.30 15.07 -7.80
N ALA A 1027 -31.10 14.15 -8.74
CA ALA A 1027 -31.79 12.87 -8.82
C ALA A 1027 -31.47 11.97 -7.61
N PHE A 1028 -30.20 11.89 -7.21
CA PHE A 1028 -29.77 11.18 -5.99
C PHE A 1028 -30.38 11.79 -4.72
N LEU A 1029 -30.26 13.11 -4.54
CA LEU A 1029 -30.81 13.83 -3.38
C LEU A 1029 -32.33 13.64 -3.26
N ALA A 1030 -33.05 13.71 -4.37
CA ALA A 1030 -34.48 13.44 -4.42
C ALA A 1030 -34.83 11.99 -4.03
N HIS A 1031 -34.02 11.03 -4.47
CA HIS A 1031 -34.19 9.62 -4.14
C HIS A 1031 -34.00 9.36 -2.64
N VAL A 1032 -32.89 9.81 -2.05
CA VAL A 1032 -32.61 9.60 -0.62
C VAL A 1032 -33.54 10.39 0.30
N ARG A 1033 -33.99 11.58 -0.14
CA ARG A 1033 -35.01 12.36 0.58
C ARG A 1033 -36.34 11.61 0.67
N THR A 1034 -36.76 11.01 -0.44
CA THR A 1034 -38.01 10.24 -0.53
C THR A 1034 -38.05 9.06 0.45
N LEU A 1035 -36.90 8.40 0.63
CA LEU A 1035 -36.77 7.19 1.46
C LEU A 1035 -36.52 7.50 2.94
N SER A 1036 -35.50 8.32 3.23
CA SER A 1036 -34.81 8.32 4.53
C SER A 1036 -34.85 9.68 5.24
N ILE A 1037 -34.55 10.76 4.52
CA ILE A 1037 -34.35 12.09 5.14
C ILE A 1037 -35.67 12.67 5.66
N GLU A 1038 -36.75 12.61 4.88
CA GLU A 1038 -38.08 13.10 5.31
C GLU A 1038 -38.57 12.45 6.61
N ALA A 1039 -38.25 11.17 6.79
CA ALA A 1039 -38.65 10.36 7.94
C ALA A 1039 -37.66 10.44 9.11
N ASN A 1040 -36.50 11.09 8.93
CA ASN A 1040 -35.39 11.16 9.90
C ASN A 1040 -34.83 9.77 10.31
N THR A 1041 -34.96 8.76 9.43
CA THR A 1041 -34.63 7.35 9.71
C THR A 1041 -33.45 6.83 8.88
N CYS A 1042 -32.48 6.17 9.53
CA CYS A 1042 -31.44 5.41 8.85
C CYS A 1042 -31.90 3.99 8.47
N ASP A 1043 -32.59 3.30 9.38
CA ASP A 1043 -33.20 1.99 9.17
C ASP A 1043 -34.51 2.09 8.37
N GLU A 1044 -34.78 1.08 7.55
CA GLU A 1044 -36.06 0.92 6.84
C GLU A 1044 -37.22 0.74 7.82
N LEU A 1045 -38.33 1.45 7.57
CA LEU A 1045 -39.55 1.33 8.37
C LEU A 1045 -40.42 0.15 7.89
N ASN A 1046 -40.93 -0.62 8.86
CA ASN A 1046 -41.96 -1.63 8.62
C ASN A 1046 -43.26 -0.92 8.18
N ARG A 1047 -43.63 -1.12 6.90
CA ARG A 1047 -44.76 -0.44 6.24
C ARG A 1047 -45.67 -1.41 5.48
N ASP A 1048 -45.25 -2.66 5.28
CA ASP A 1048 -46.07 -3.66 4.60
C ASP A 1048 -47.08 -4.33 5.55
N PHE A 1049 -48.37 -4.18 5.27
CA PHE A 1049 -49.45 -4.81 6.03
C PHE A 1049 -50.17 -5.88 5.21
N ILE A 1050 -50.74 -6.86 5.90
CA ILE A 1050 -51.58 -7.89 5.27
C ILE A 1050 -53.06 -7.50 5.31
N ASN A 1051 -53.57 -7.08 6.47
CA ASN A 1051 -54.99 -6.79 6.71
C ASN A 1051 -55.24 -5.33 7.16
N GLN A 1052 -54.55 -4.35 6.55
CA GLN A 1052 -54.61 -2.89 6.83
C GLN A 1052 -54.14 -2.43 8.23
N THR A 1053 -54.38 -3.19 9.31
CA THR A 1053 -53.88 -2.86 10.67
C THR A 1053 -52.71 -3.74 11.12
N GLN A 1054 -52.47 -4.87 10.45
CA GLN A 1054 -51.54 -5.91 10.89
C GLN A 1054 -50.26 -5.92 10.05
N TYR A 1055 -49.14 -5.58 10.69
CA TYR A 1055 -47.78 -5.53 10.14
C TYR A 1055 -46.95 -6.70 10.69
N PRO A 1056 -46.66 -7.75 9.91
CA PRO A 1056 -45.82 -8.87 10.36
C PRO A 1056 -44.44 -8.39 10.82
N LEU A 1057 -43.87 -9.03 11.84
CA LEU A 1057 -42.50 -8.72 12.28
C LEU A 1057 -41.46 -9.37 11.36
N SER A 1058 -41.78 -10.53 10.79
CA SER A 1058 -41.02 -11.19 9.71
C SER A 1058 -40.92 -10.38 8.41
N ASN A 1059 -41.53 -9.19 8.33
CA ASN A 1059 -41.20 -8.19 7.33
C ASN A 1059 -39.71 -7.74 7.38
N ALA A 1060 -39.00 -7.97 8.49
CA ALA A 1060 -37.54 -7.82 8.56
C ALA A 1060 -36.82 -8.69 7.52
N CYS A 1061 -37.40 -9.83 7.14
CA CYS A 1061 -36.89 -10.69 6.08
C CYS A 1061 -37.10 -10.10 4.67
N GLY A 1062 -38.05 -9.19 4.50
CA GLY A 1062 -38.47 -8.69 3.20
C GLY A 1062 -39.88 -8.10 3.23
N GLN A 1063 -40.05 -6.95 2.58
CA GLN A 1063 -41.33 -6.26 2.43
C GLN A 1063 -41.89 -6.34 1.00
N TYR A 1064 -43.21 -6.24 0.85
CA TYR A 1064 -43.94 -6.14 -0.43
C TYR A 1064 -43.76 -7.33 -1.38
N GLY A 1065 -43.30 -8.47 -0.87
CA GLY A 1065 -42.99 -9.67 -1.67
C GLY A 1065 -41.55 -9.73 -2.21
N ALA A 1066 -40.68 -8.78 -1.84
CA ALA A 1066 -39.24 -8.94 -1.99
C ALA A 1066 -38.67 -9.76 -0.82
N SER A 1067 -37.59 -10.53 -1.05
CA SER A 1067 -36.88 -11.30 -0.02
C SER A 1067 -35.43 -10.83 0.09
N TYR A 1068 -35.03 -10.24 1.22
CA TYR A 1068 -33.69 -9.68 1.38
C TYR A 1068 -32.60 -10.78 1.48
N GLN A 1069 -32.96 -12.01 1.86
CA GLN A 1069 -32.04 -13.14 1.89
C GLN A 1069 -31.83 -13.77 0.50
N ASP A 1070 -32.71 -13.47 -0.46
CA ASP A 1070 -32.64 -14.01 -1.83
C ASP A 1070 -32.25 -12.95 -2.87
N MET A 1071 -31.95 -11.72 -2.42
CA MET A 1071 -31.27 -10.67 -3.22
C MET A 1071 -29.80 -11.02 -3.42
N ARG A 1072 -29.56 -12.03 -4.26
CA ARG A 1072 -28.24 -12.51 -4.71
C ARG A 1072 -27.61 -11.58 -5.74
N CYS A 1073 -26.29 -11.63 -5.86
CA CYS A 1073 -25.56 -10.98 -6.94
C CYS A 1073 -25.60 -11.85 -8.19
N ASP A 1074 -25.21 -11.27 -9.33
CA ASP A 1074 -24.91 -12.06 -10.53
C ASP A 1074 -23.70 -12.98 -10.30
N THR A 1075 -23.57 -14.04 -11.11
CA THR A 1075 -22.69 -15.19 -10.81
C THR A 1075 -21.22 -14.83 -10.63
N ASP A 1076 -20.75 -13.81 -11.34
CA ASP A 1076 -19.41 -13.26 -11.34
C ASP A 1076 -19.14 -12.30 -10.15
N GLU A 1077 -20.18 -11.69 -9.58
CA GLU A 1077 -20.08 -10.84 -8.37
C GLU A 1077 -20.47 -11.58 -7.08
N SER A 1078 -20.97 -12.82 -7.18
CA SER A 1078 -21.45 -13.65 -6.06
C SER A 1078 -20.44 -13.89 -4.93
N PHE A 1079 -19.14 -13.69 -5.19
CA PHE A 1079 -18.09 -13.76 -4.18
C PHE A 1079 -18.14 -12.62 -3.16
N MET A 1080 -18.77 -11.48 -3.51
CA MET A 1080 -18.93 -10.34 -2.60
C MET A 1080 -20.06 -10.54 -1.58
N GLU A 1081 -21.03 -11.43 -1.84
CA GLU A 1081 -22.25 -11.55 -1.05
C GLU A 1081 -22.02 -11.80 0.45
N CYS A 1082 -22.79 -11.08 1.29
CA CYS A 1082 -22.91 -11.48 2.69
C CYS A 1082 -23.69 -12.80 2.81
N LYS A 1083 -23.12 -13.80 3.47
CA LYS A 1083 -23.85 -15.05 3.74
C LYS A 1083 -24.95 -14.77 4.79
N PRO A 1084 -26.21 -15.21 4.57
CA PRO A 1084 -27.23 -15.15 5.62
C PRO A 1084 -26.79 -16.00 6.81
N ASP A 1085 -26.70 -15.37 7.99
CA ASP A 1085 -26.23 -16.00 9.23
C ASP A 1085 -27.42 -16.18 10.19
N PRO A 1086 -27.82 -17.43 10.52
CA PRO A 1086 -28.94 -17.68 11.42
C PRO A 1086 -28.64 -17.24 12.86
N GLU A 1087 -27.36 -17.14 13.23
CA GLU A 1087 -26.91 -16.72 14.56
C GLU A 1087 -26.84 -15.20 14.72
N MET A 1088 -26.97 -14.44 13.62
CA MET A 1088 -26.86 -12.98 13.66
C MET A 1088 -28.08 -12.35 14.36
N GLN A 1089 -27.82 -11.64 15.44
CA GLN A 1089 -28.80 -10.85 16.18
C GLN A 1089 -28.53 -9.36 15.98
N VAL A 1090 -29.46 -8.67 15.31
CA VAL A 1090 -29.42 -7.22 15.07
C VAL A 1090 -30.82 -6.66 15.32
N THR A 1091 -30.90 -5.44 15.83
CA THR A 1091 -32.12 -4.64 15.92
C THR A 1091 -31.88 -3.30 15.24
N GLY A 1092 -32.88 -2.75 14.55
CA GLY A 1092 -32.82 -1.46 13.89
C GLY A 1092 -32.75 -0.30 14.89
N VAL A 1093 -32.12 0.80 14.47
CA VAL A 1093 -31.91 1.97 15.32
C VAL A 1093 -33.20 2.80 15.37
N ALA A 1094 -34.00 2.58 16.41
CA ALA A 1094 -35.08 3.49 16.77
C ALA A 1094 -34.48 4.83 17.23
N LYS A 1095 -35.02 5.95 16.74
CA LYS A 1095 -34.67 7.29 17.24
C LYS A 1095 -35.62 7.71 18.36
N ASP A 1096 -36.92 7.61 18.09
CA ASP A 1096 -38.02 7.45 19.05
C ASP A 1096 -39.20 6.88 18.24
N ASN A 1097 -40.01 5.98 18.80
CA ASN A 1097 -41.15 5.38 18.08
C ASN A 1097 -42.47 6.11 18.40
N PRO A 1098 -43.08 6.86 17.47
CA PRO A 1098 -44.33 7.57 17.74
C PRO A 1098 -45.47 6.60 18.04
N SER A 1099 -46.34 6.96 18.99
CA SER A 1099 -47.48 6.13 19.38
C SER A 1099 -48.37 5.81 18.17
N GLY A 1100 -48.42 4.54 17.77
CA GLY A 1100 -49.15 4.06 16.60
C GLY A 1100 -48.27 3.46 15.49
N GLN A 1101 -46.95 3.63 15.50
CA GLN A 1101 -46.05 3.02 14.50
C GLN A 1101 -45.48 1.64 14.92
N PRO A 1102 -45.24 0.72 13.96
CA PRO A 1102 -44.62 -0.58 14.25
C PRO A 1102 -43.24 -0.47 14.91
N PRO A 1103 -42.78 -1.50 15.65
CA PRO A 1103 -41.43 -1.53 16.20
C PRO A 1103 -40.36 -1.61 15.09
N PRO A 1104 -39.10 -1.25 15.39
CA PRO A 1104 -37.98 -1.47 14.50
C PRO A 1104 -37.86 -2.95 14.08
N PHE A 1105 -37.28 -3.18 12.91
CA PHE A 1105 -36.91 -4.53 12.50
C PHE A 1105 -35.87 -5.15 13.44
N PHE A 1106 -35.94 -6.46 13.60
CA PHE A 1106 -34.95 -7.26 14.29
C PHE A 1106 -34.81 -8.63 13.61
N CYS A 1107 -33.68 -9.28 13.86
CA CYS A 1107 -33.40 -10.65 13.41
C CYS A 1107 -32.77 -11.45 14.56
N GLY A 1108 -32.83 -12.78 14.46
CA GLY A 1108 -32.13 -13.68 15.38
C GLY A 1108 -32.50 -15.15 15.20
N PRO A 1109 -31.82 -16.06 15.94
CA PRO A 1109 -32.03 -17.50 15.86
C PRO A 1109 -33.45 -17.95 16.20
N LYS A 1110 -33.89 -19.07 15.61
CA LYS A 1110 -35.14 -19.75 16.02
C LYS A 1110 -35.13 -20.30 17.44
N GLU A 1111 -33.98 -20.37 18.12
CA GLU A 1111 -33.93 -20.66 19.56
C GLU A 1111 -34.58 -19.54 20.38
N PHE A 1112 -34.38 -18.27 20.00
CA PHE A 1112 -34.94 -17.11 20.70
C PHE A 1112 -36.26 -16.63 20.07
N PHE A 1113 -36.42 -16.79 18.76
CA PHE A 1113 -37.61 -16.38 18.01
C PHE A 1113 -38.12 -17.55 17.12
N PRO A 1114 -38.72 -18.61 17.71
CA PRO A 1114 -39.17 -19.79 16.95
C PRO A 1114 -40.19 -19.46 15.85
N PHE A 1115 -40.97 -18.41 16.10
CA PHE A 1115 -41.79 -17.67 15.15
C PHE A 1115 -41.88 -16.21 15.62
N THR A 1116 -42.42 -15.35 14.78
CA THR A 1116 -42.81 -13.98 15.13
C THR A 1116 -44.27 -13.73 14.77
N GLY A 1117 -44.89 -12.77 15.46
CA GLY A 1117 -46.25 -12.34 15.16
C GLY A 1117 -46.27 -11.01 14.42
N TYR A 1118 -47.07 -10.07 14.90
CA TYR A 1118 -47.34 -8.81 14.20
C TYR A 1118 -47.54 -7.64 15.16
N TYR A 1119 -47.28 -6.45 14.65
CA TYR A 1119 -47.79 -5.23 15.25
C TYR A 1119 -49.21 -4.95 14.75
N ASP A 1120 -50.14 -4.69 15.68
CA ASP A 1120 -51.49 -4.24 15.38
C ASP A 1120 -51.59 -2.73 15.64
N SER A 1121 -51.74 -1.93 14.58
CA SER A 1121 -51.83 -0.47 14.69
C SER A 1121 -53.15 0.02 15.31
N ALA A 1122 -54.23 -0.76 15.26
CA ALA A 1122 -55.49 -0.40 15.90
C ALA A 1122 -55.44 -0.62 17.43
N GLN A 1123 -54.59 -1.54 17.90
CA GLN A 1123 -54.32 -1.77 19.32
C GLN A 1123 -53.04 -1.06 19.81
N SER A 1124 -52.22 -0.55 18.87
CA SER A 1124 -50.87 0.00 19.10
C SER A 1124 -49.94 -0.95 19.86
N SER A 1125 -50.06 -2.26 19.60
CA SER A 1125 -49.42 -3.32 20.39
C SER A 1125 -48.80 -4.41 19.52
N VAL A 1126 -47.70 -5.00 20.00
CA VAL A 1126 -47.10 -6.20 19.40
C VAL A 1126 -47.79 -7.46 19.94
N ILE A 1127 -48.26 -8.30 19.03
CA ILE A 1127 -48.94 -9.58 19.28
C ILE A 1127 -47.99 -10.69 18.82
N ASN A 1128 -47.40 -11.45 19.75
CA ASN A 1128 -46.35 -12.45 19.50
C ASN A 1128 -46.66 -13.86 20.05
N ASP A 1129 -47.91 -14.11 20.43
CA ASP A 1129 -48.40 -15.43 20.88
C ASP A 1129 -48.92 -16.31 19.73
N VAL A 1130 -49.13 -15.72 18.54
CA VAL A 1130 -49.59 -16.41 17.33
C VAL A 1130 -48.64 -16.11 16.16
N PRO A 1131 -48.16 -17.13 15.41
CA PRO A 1131 -47.35 -16.90 14.21
C PRO A 1131 -48.07 -16.05 13.16
N LYS A 1132 -47.37 -15.07 12.60
CA LYS A 1132 -47.86 -14.28 11.47
C LYS A 1132 -46.82 -14.25 10.36
N ALA A 1133 -47.07 -15.03 9.32
CA ALA A 1133 -46.29 -14.95 8.10
C ALA A 1133 -46.38 -13.58 7.42
N ASN A 1134 -45.28 -13.16 6.79
CA ASN A 1134 -45.23 -12.05 5.83
C ASN A 1134 -45.79 -12.49 4.45
N ARG A 1135 -45.72 -11.62 3.44
CA ARG A 1135 -46.20 -11.94 2.07
C ARG A 1135 -45.50 -13.14 1.40
N LEU A 1136 -44.31 -13.53 1.87
CA LEU A 1136 -43.54 -14.67 1.37
C LEU A 1136 -43.86 -15.99 2.10
N GLY A 1137 -44.72 -15.97 3.13
CA GLY A 1137 -44.98 -17.14 3.96
C GLY A 1137 -43.98 -17.37 5.10
N ARG A 1138 -42.98 -16.48 5.29
CA ARG A 1138 -42.04 -16.55 6.43
C ARG A 1138 -42.68 -15.93 7.67
N ASP A 1139 -42.80 -16.68 8.75
CA ASP A 1139 -43.22 -16.22 10.07
C ASP A 1139 -42.04 -16.02 11.05
N ASP A 1140 -40.85 -16.51 10.72
CA ASP A 1140 -39.62 -16.30 11.48
C ASP A 1140 -38.79 -15.05 11.03
N VAL A 1141 -37.72 -14.73 11.77
CA VAL A 1141 -36.73 -13.67 11.45
C VAL A 1141 -35.28 -14.17 11.40
N GLU A 1142 -35.09 -15.46 11.14
CA GLU A 1142 -33.79 -16.12 11.10
C GLU A 1142 -33.02 -15.75 9.82
N SER A 1143 -31.74 -15.39 9.99
CA SER A 1143 -30.89 -14.85 8.92
C SER A 1143 -31.40 -13.57 8.24
N CYS A 1144 -32.39 -12.88 8.83
CA CYS A 1144 -33.13 -11.78 8.19
C CYS A 1144 -32.55 -10.37 8.40
N CYS A 1145 -31.25 -10.24 8.69
CA CYS A 1145 -30.64 -8.97 9.13
C CYS A 1145 -30.37 -7.92 8.03
N TRP A 1146 -31.03 -8.03 6.88
CA TRP A 1146 -30.62 -7.41 5.60
C TRP A 1146 -31.63 -6.40 5.03
N TRP A 1147 -32.47 -5.83 5.88
CA TRP A 1147 -33.39 -4.74 5.51
C TRP A 1147 -32.67 -3.44 5.16
N GLY A 1148 -33.38 -2.45 4.64
CA GLY A 1148 -32.78 -1.19 4.19
C GLY A 1148 -32.02 -0.43 5.30
N ARG A 1149 -30.83 0.09 4.96
CA ARG A 1149 -30.08 1.04 5.80
C ARG A 1149 -29.42 2.15 4.99
N GLY A 1150 -29.16 3.28 5.65
CA GLY A 1150 -28.44 4.42 5.08
C GLY A 1150 -29.31 5.23 4.11
N ALA A 1151 -28.72 6.27 3.50
CA ALA A 1151 -29.46 7.31 2.79
C ALA A 1151 -30.38 6.75 1.67
N ALA A 1152 -29.93 5.75 0.92
CA ALA A 1152 -30.71 5.09 -0.14
C ALA A 1152 -31.32 3.72 0.26
N GLN A 1153 -31.36 3.39 1.55
CA GLN A 1153 -31.94 2.13 2.06
C GLN A 1153 -31.36 0.87 1.39
N ALA A 1154 -30.04 0.69 1.48
CA ALA A 1154 -29.36 -0.50 0.99
C ALA A 1154 -29.92 -1.75 1.69
N ALA A 1155 -30.49 -2.66 0.89
CA ALA A 1155 -31.11 -3.90 1.35
C ALA A 1155 -30.55 -5.09 0.56
N GLY A 1156 -30.62 -6.27 1.16
CA GLY A 1156 -30.28 -7.52 0.49
C GLY A 1156 -28.81 -7.94 0.61
N VAL A 1157 -28.60 -9.26 0.70
CA VAL A 1157 -27.28 -9.88 0.91
C VAL A 1157 -26.22 -9.50 -0.12
N CYS A 1158 -26.61 -9.29 -1.38
CA CYS A 1158 -25.70 -8.77 -2.41
C CYS A 1158 -25.22 -7.35 -2.13
N MET A 1159 -26.14 -6.40 -1.85
CA MET A 1159 -25.78 -4.99 -1.71
C MET A 1159 -24.92 -4.75 -0.47
N TYR A 1160 -25.27 -5.37 0.67
CA TYR A 1160 -24.39 -5.35 1.85
C TYR A 1160 -23.03 -6.02 1.59
N GLY A 1161 -23.01 -7.06 0.75
CA GLY A 1161 -21.79 -7.76 0.35
C GLY A 1161 -20.85 -6.87 -0.45
N LYS A 1162 -21.34 -6.31 -1.57
CA LYS A 1162 -20.63 -5.32 -2.38
C LYS A 1162 -20.12 -4.15 -1.52
N LEU A 1163 -20.97 -3.60 -0.65
CA LEU A 1163 -20.57 -2.55 0.29
C LEU A 1163 -19.44 -3.01 1.22
N ASN A 1164 -19.52 -4.21 1.81
CA ASN A 1164 -18.49 -4.73 2.71
C ASN A 1164 -17.14 -4.95 1.99
N TYR A 1165 -17.19 -5.34 0.71
CA TYR A 1165 -16.04 -5.52 -0.16
C TYR A 1165 -15.39 -4.17 -0.52
N TYR A 1166 -16.12 -3.28 -1.19
CA TYR A 1166 -15.59 -2.00 -1.67
C TYR A 1166 -15.19 -1.03 -0.54
N LEU A 1167 -15.89 -1.05 0.61
CA LEU A 1167 -15.58 -0.18 1.74
C LEU A 1167 -14.44 -0.71 2.63
N LYS A 1168 -13.92 -1.93 2.38
CA LYS A 1168 -12.95 -2.57 3.30
C LYS A 1168 -11.62 -1.84 3.42
N SER A 1169 -11.18 -1.19 2.34
CA SER A 1169 -9.97 -0.36 2.31
C SER A 1169 -10.13 0.96 3.06
N LEU A 1170 -11.32 1.57 2.98
CA LEU A 1170 -11.66 2.86 3.60
C LEU A 1170 -12.00 2.71 5.09
N PHE A 1171 -12.66 1.60 5.47
CA PHE A 1171 -13.09 1.33 6.85
C PHE A 1171 -12.71 -0.10 7.28
N PRO A 1172 -11.42 -0.43 7.48
CA PRO A 1172 -10.97 -1.81 7.77
C PRO A 1172 -11.57 -2.43 9.04
N SER A 1173 -11.99 -1.59 9.99
CA SER A 1173 -12.64 -1.96 11.26
C SER A 1173 -14.15 -2.23 11.14
N VAL A 1174 -14.77 -1.87 10.01
CA VAL A 1174 -16.18 -2.10 9.73
C VAL A 1174 -16.36 -3.46 9.05
N ASP A 1175 -17.41 -4.18 9.40
CA ASP A 1175 -17.79 -5.44 8.77
C ASP A 1175 -19.31 -5.49 8.62
N LEU A 1176 -19.79 -5.07 7.45
CA LEU A 1176 -21.23 -4.99 7.15
C LEU A 1176 -21.86 -6.37 7.01
N CYS A 1177 -21.08 -7.42 6.70
CA CYS A 1177 -21.58 -8.79 6.66
C CYS A 1177 -21.66 -9.47 8.03
N LYS A 1178 -21.11 -8.87 9.09
CA LYS A 1178 -21.27 -9.35 10.47
C LYS A 1178 -22.11 -8.41 11.33
N TYR A 1179 -22.01 -7.10 11.10
CA TYR A 1179 -22.70 -6.06 11.84
C TYR A 1179 -23.30 -5.01 10.89
N PRO A 1180 -24.33 -5.36 10.08
CA PRO A 1180 -24.96 -4.40 9.15
C PRO A 1180 -25.55 -3.17 9.88
N GLY A 1181 -25.88 -3.31 11.17
CA GLY A 1181 -26.25 -2.19 12.07
C GLY A 1181 -25.22 -1.06 12.16
N SER A 1182 -23.95 -1.29 11.80
CA SER A 1182 -22.90 -0.27 11.82
C SER A 1182 -23.09 0.86 10.80
N VAL A 1183 -23.93 0.68 9.76
CA VAL A 1183 -24.36 1.79 8.89
C VAL A 1183 -25.12 2.86 9.69
N CYS A 1184 -25.93 2.45 10.68
CA CYS A 1184 -26.80 3.33 11.45
C CYS A 1184 -26.33 3.58 12.90
N SER A 1185 -25.22 2.96 13.33
CA SER A 1185 -24.75 3.04 14.72
C SER A 1185 -23.22 2.91 14.81
N GLY A 1186 -22.62 3.52 15.84
CA GLY A 1186 -21.17 3.53 16.03
C GLY A 1186 -20.47 4.72 15.36
N PRO A 1187 -19.12 4.79 15.47
CA PRO A 1187 -18.35 6.02 15.25
C PRO A 1187 -18.32 6.53 13.81
N TYR A 1188 -18.56 5.66 12.82
CA TYR A 1188 -18.52 6.01 11.38
C TYR A 1188 -19.91 6.18 10.76
N SER A 1189 -20.99 6.05 11.53
CA SER A 1189 -22.37 6.02 11.01
C SER A 1189 -22.73 7.25 10.16
N PHE A 1190 -22.26 8.45 10.51
CA PHE A 1190 -22.49 9.67 9.73
C PHE A 1190 -21.99 9.58 8.29
N THR A 1191 -20.78 9.04 8.07
CA THR A 1191 -20.20 8.82 6.75
C THR A 1191 -20.79 7.57 6.09
N LEU A 1192 -20.95 6.47 6.85
CA LEU A 1192 -21.49 5.21 6.32
C LEU A 1192 -22.91 5.37 5.78
N MET A 1193 -23.77 6.13 6.46
CA MET A 1193 -25.12 6.46 5.97
C MET A 1193 -25.12 7.04 4.56
N TRP A 1194 -24.22 7.98 4.27
CA TRP A 1194 -24.11 8.60 2.95
C TRP A 1194 -23.42 7.69 1.94
N ILE A 1195 -22.34 7.01 2.32
CA ILE A 1195 -21.52 6.22 1.37
C ILE A 1195 -22.29 4.98 0.91
N THR A 1196 -23.05 4.35 1.81
CA THR A 1196 -24.03 3.31 1.49
C THR A 1196 -25.07 3.79 0.49
N GLY A 1197 -25.56 5.03 0.65
CA GLY A 1197 -26.53 5.60 -0.29
C GLY A 1197 -25.95 5.89 -1.68
N MET A 1198 -24.79 6.54 -1.74
CA MET A 1198 -24.13 6.89 -3.00
C MET A 1198 -23.65 5.65 -3.75
N PHE A 1199 -23.17 4.62 -3.04
CA PHE A 1199 -22.78 3.35 -3.65
C PHE A 1199 -23.99 2.61 -4.25
N VAL A 1200 -25.14 2.54 -3.55
CA VAL A 1200 -26.39 2.01 -4.13
C VAL A 1200 -26.77 2.75 -5.41
N TRP A 1201 -26.59 4.08 -5.46
CA TRP A 1201 -26.86 4.89 -6.65
C TRP A 1201 -25.93 4.54 -7.83
N VAL A 1202 -24.63 4.36 -7.55
CA VAL A 1202 -23.64 3.92 -8.54
C VAL A 1202 -24.02 2.52 -9.09
N GLU A 1203 -24.30 1.56 -8.21
CA GLU A 1203 -24.58 0.18 -8.59
C GLU A 1203 -25.93 -0.05 -9.26
N SER A 1204 -26.93 0.78 -8.97
CA SER A 1204 -28.33 0.51 -9.37
C SER A 1204 -28.87 1.47 -10.43
N ALA A 1205 -28.36 2.71 -10.47
CA ALA A 1205 -28.80 3.76 -11.38
C ALA A 1205 -27.71 4.12 -12.40
N GLN A 1206 -26.49 4.50 -11.96
CA GLN A 1206 -25.42 4.86 -12.90
C GLN A 1206 -24.90 3.65 -13.73
N SER A 1207 -25.09 2.42 -13.24
CA SER A 1207 -24.84 1.20 -14.02
C SER A 1207 -25.85 0.98 -15.16
N ASP A 1208 -27.00 1.66 -15.15
CA ASP A 1208 -28.12 1.39 -16.05
C ASP A 1208 -28.07 2.28 -17.30
N ALA A 1209 -28.12 1.64 -18.47
CA ALA A 1209 -28.04 2.31 -19.76
C ALA A 1209 -29.29 3.15 -20.09
N PHE A 1210 -30.47 2.80 -19.56
CA PHE A 1210 -31.70 3.59 -19.74
C PHE A 1210 -31.69 4.84 -18.85
N TYR A 1211 -31.21 4.75 -17.61
CA TYR A 1211 -30.96 5.94 -16.78
C TYR A 1211 -29.90 6.85 -17.43
N SER A 1212 -28.80 6.28 -17.93
CA SER A 1212 -27.76 7.02 -18.66
C SER A 1212 -28.32 7.82 -19.84
N ALA A 1213 -29.15 7.18 -20.66
CA ALA A 1213 -29.80 7.82 -21.80
C ALA A 1213 -30.88 8.84 -21.38
N ALA A 1214 -31.65 8.57 -20.32
CA ALA A 1214 -32.64 9.51 -19.80
C ALA A 1214 -32.00 10.78 -19.22
N LEU A 1215 -30.89 10.65 -18.49
CA LEU A 1215 -30.11 11.77 -17.96
C LEU A 1215 -29.59 12.67 -19.10
N ASP A 1216 -29.07 12.08 -20.18
CA ASP A 1216 -28.60 12.82 -21.36
C ASP A 1216 -29.75 13.57 -22.05
N ARG A 1217 -30.83 12.85 -22.36
CA ARG A 1217 -32.05 13.40 -22.98
C ARG A 1217 -32.69 14.51 -22.15
N TYR A 1218 -32.62 14.43 -20.81
CA TYR A 1218 -33.14 15.47 -19.92
C TYR A 1218 -32.30 16.74 -20.00
N VAL A 1219 -30.96 16.61 -19.95
CA VAL A 1219 -30.05 17.75 -20.06
C VAL A 1219 -30.16 18.43 -21.43
N LEU A 1220 -30.37 17.65 -22.50
CA LEU A 1220 -30.64 18.14 -23.85
C LEU A 1220 -32.07 18.72 -24.04
N GLY A 1221 -32.94 18.65 -23.03
CA GLY A 1221 -34.31 19.17 -23.08
C GLY A 1221 -35.29 18.34 -23.93
N GLU A 1222 -34.94 17.09 -24.27
CA GLU A 1222 -35.84 16.18 -24.98
C GLU A 1222 -36.93 15.58 -24.08
N ILE A 1223 -36.69 15.54 -22.77
CA ILE A 1223 -37.61 14.98 -21.76
C ILE A 1223 -37.77 15.93 -20.57
N ASN A 1224 -38.83 15.72 -19.80
CA ASN A 1224 -39.20 16.56 -18.66
C ASN A 1224 -39.00 15.83 -17.31
N ASP A 1225 -39.23 16.56 -16.21
CA ASP A 1225 -39.05 16.07 -14.83
C ASP A 1225 -39.81 14.77 -14.55
N GLN A 1226 -41.01 14.61 -15.12
CA GLN A 1226 -41.86 13.43 -14.94
C GLN A 1226 -41.22 12.20 -15.58
N GLU A 1227 -40.74 12.29 -16.82
CA GLU A 1227 -40.13 11.15 -17.54
C GLU A 1227 -38.82 10.70 -16.86
N LEU A 1228 -37.99 11.63 -16.38
CA LEU A 1228 -36.77 11.28 -15.63
C LEU A 1228 -37.09 10.73 -14.23
N ALA A 1229 -37.98 11.36 -13.47
CA ALA A 1229 -38.38 10.89 -12.15
C ALA A 1229 -39.10 9.53 -12.20
N ASP A 1230 -39.89 9.27 -13.24
CA ASP A 1230 -40.51 7.97 -13.49
C ASP A 1230 -39.47 6.90 -13.83
N THR A 1231 -38.49 7.21 -14.68
CA THR A 1231 -37.37 6.30 -15.00
C THR A 1231 -36.63 5.85 -13.73
N ILE A 1232 -36.31 6.79 -12.84
CA ILE A 1232 -35.69 6.53 -11.54
C ILE A 1232 -36.61 5.68 -10.64
N SER A 1233 -37.92 5.95 -10.64
CA SER A 1233 -38.91 5.26 -9.81
C SER A 1233 -39.15 3.82 -10.25
N ASP A 1234 -39.23 3.57 -11.56
CA ASP A 1234 -39.44 2.24 -12.13
C ASP A 1234 -38.19 1.37 -11.94
N ARG A 1235 -36.98 1.93 -12.11
CA ARG A 1235 -35.72 1.23 -11.90
C ARG A 1235 -35.45 0.89 -10.42
N LEU A 1236 -35.58 1.86 -9.51
CA LEU A 1236 -35.09 1.73 -8.12
C LEU A 1236 -36.18 1.44 -7.07
N ALA A 1237 -37.46 1.61 -7.40
CA ALA A 1237 -38.56 1.45 -6.44
C ALA A 1237 -39.69 0.52 -6.95
N SER A 1238 -39.51 -0.12 -8.09
CA SER A 1238 -40.55 -0.91 -8.77
C SER A 1238 -41.82 -0.07 -9.05
N GLY A 1239 -41.63 1.19 -9.42
CA GLY A 1239 -42.70 2.15 -9.74
C GLY A 1239 -43.39 2.78 -8.52
N ARG A 1240 -42.92 2.51 -7.29
CA ARG A 1240 -43.46 3.11 -6.06
C ARG A 1240 -43.01 4.57 -5.87
N ASP A 1241 -43.86 5.35 -5.21
CA ASP A 1241 -43.64 6.75 -4.80
C ASP A 1241 -43.43 7.76 -5.94
N LYS A 1242 -43.78 7.46 -7.21
CA LYS A 1242 -43.59 8.33 -8.39
C LYS A 1242 -43.93 9.82 -8.17
N GLU A 1243 -45.13 10.13 -7.70
CA GLU A 1243 -45.57 11.52 -7.43
C GLU A 1243 -44.70 12.22 -6.38
N LYS A 1244 -44.28 11.48 -5.35
CA LYS A 1244 -43.41 11.97 -4.27
C LYS A 1244 -41.97 12.16 -4.75
N ARG A 1245 -41.46 11.25 -5.58
CA ARG A 1245 -40.13 11.31 -6.21
C ARG A 1245 -40.03 12.49 -7.16
N LEU A 1246 -41.07 12.75 -7.97
CA LEU A 1246 -41.17 13.96 -8.78
C LEU A 1246 -41.10 15.23 -7.92
N LYS A 1247 -41.92 15.33 -6.87
CA LYS A 1247 -41.93 16.50 -5.98
C LYS A 1247 -40.56 16.75 -5.34
N ASN A 1248 -39.89 15.70 -4.89
CA ASN A 1248 -38.53 15.80 -4.35
C ASN A 1248 -37.47 16.10 -5.41
N PHE A 1249 -37.65 15.67 -6.66
CA PHE A 1249 -36.76 16.02 -7.77
C PHE A 1249 -36.88 17.49 -8.15
N GLN A 1250 -38.10 17.99 -8.31
CA GLN A 1250 -38.37 19.41 -8.52
C GLN A 1250 -37.87 20.28 -7.35
N LEU A 1251 -38.01 19.78 -6.11
CA LEU A 1251 -37.44 20.43 -4.93
C LEU A 1251 -35.90 20.42 -4.93
N ALA A 1252 -35.25 19.35 -5.42
CA ALA A 1252 -33.79 19.26 -5.54
C ALA A 1252 -33.24 20.19 -6.64
N LEU A 1253 -33.87 20.25 -7.81
CA LEU A 1253 -33.58 21.25 -8.85
C LEU A 1253 -33.72 22.68 -8.31
N THR A 1254 -34.81 22.94 -7.57
CA THR A 1254 -35.08 24.23 -6.89
C THR A 1254 -34.14 24.50 -5.71
N ALA A 1255 -33.49 23.48 -5.14
CA ALA A 1255 -32.51 23.64 -4.08
C ALA A 1255 -31.12 23.95 -4.62
N LEU A 1256 -30.76 23.34 -5.74
CA LEU A 1256 -29.49 23.55 -6.43
C LEU A 1256 -29.49 24.79 -7.34
N GLU A 1257 -30.67 25.29 -7.74
CA GLU A 1257 -30.85 26.33 -8.77
C GLU A 1257 -30.40 25.86 -10.17
N ILE A 1258 -30.97 24.74 -10.60
CA ILE A 1258 -30.83 24.20 -11.96
C ILE A 1258 -32.04 24.66 -12.79
N GLU A 1259 -31.79 25.42 -13.86
CA GLU A 1259 -32.76 25.85 -14.89
C GLU A 1259 -32.89 24.84 -16.04
#